data_AF-A0AAU2URT4-F1
#
_entry.id   AF-A0AAU2URT4-F1
#
_cell.length_a   1.000
_cell.length_b   1.000
_cell.length_c   1.000
_cell.angle_alpha   90.00
_cell.angle_beta   90.00
_cell.angle_gamma   90.00
#
_symmetry.space_group_name_H-M   'P 1'
#
loop_
_entity.id
_entity.type
_entity.pdbx_description
1 polymer ?
#
loop_
_entity_poly.entity_id
_entity_poly.type
_entity_poly.pdbx_seq_one_letter_code
_entity_poly.pdbx_strand_id
1 'polypeptide(L)'
;MPRRTLMAAAGATGLAALTACTAPSPPRRRDPAADPMPGLPISTSHPALMMQILAHPDDDLYFMNPDTQQALDAGTPLVCVYLTGGEATGVNRVPGRPLPAPDKAAYSSSRHQGLRQAYATLLGLGRFTPWQKSVIELHGGHRAELDTLAHRGRRVELIFINTAMHTTYGRLGLPSLWQDRRLVLPTVVADGSPLRKVGSYTYDGLIDVLAGLFERYRPSALHTMDPDPDIQHSSEAVRRRDSEQQGYSDHPDHTAAALFTWAALIRWVARTTKNGGEVPSFAATAFRAYYNRHWPKNLPPAVLAEKASHLVPYGGSADWRCGNPAGCGDYNVGGNRPLTNRKGWVRSTHYRYPGPRPAVAAEPDGRLVAYGVLGLRAVRRRESAPGSGVWDAPDDLGGGPLAPVLGSATLPDGRHLLFGLRFSALGGHGADNEREIVALEQRSPGGAFRAWQGLGNPERGHDNGRRIGVPVAVAAPDGRVHLFVRNAEKGLSTRVRDTAGRWSGWLDVGGGEIQDGLSAVVDAAGCVHVFAAGRFAVHHWTQDAPGEAVTARTQITGVPVPGDGPAALAGTDGSIELFYRAAAKAALTTVRTSETADETGIDGFGRRIPDRAGFDGYGPVAAAGSSAAPVLLGRTAEGLVQLRTPGGLFVRRRGPVALDGPALHVGPDGRPTVVAMGPDALPWIWRP
;
A
#
# COMPACT_ATOMS: atom_id res chain seq x y z
N MET A 1 13.17 54.28 76.12
CA MET A 1 11.79 54.83 76.19
C MET A 1 11.87 56.35 76.05
N PRO A 2 10.90 57.10 75.47
CA PRO A 2 9.54 56.74 75.00
C PRO A 2 9.23 57.19 73.53
N ARG A 3 8.34 56.48 72.80
CA ARG A 3 6.93 56.78 72.41
C ARG A 3 6.69 57.48 71.03
N ARG A 4 6.25 56.62 70.09
CA ARG A 4 5.30 56.73 68.94
C ARG A 4 4.43 57.99 68.76
N THR A 5 4.27 58.42 67.48
CA THR A 5 2.98 58.68 66.74
C THR A 5 3.32 58.91 65.22
N LEU A 6 2.94 58.09 64.23
CA LEU A 6 1.72 58.09 63.35
C LEU A 6 1.21 59.52 63.01
N MET A 7 0.97 59.96 61.76
CA MET A 7 0.48 59.35 60.52
C MET A 7 0.86 60.24 59.30
N ALA A 8 1.11 59.66 58.12
CA ALA A 8 1.04 60.38 56.84
C ALA A 8 0.50 59.48 55.72
N ALA A 9 -0.75 59.75 55.31
CA ALA A 9 -1.36 59.37 54.04
C ALA A 9 -1.31 60.61 53.12
N ALA A 10 -1.41 60.60 51.80
CA ALA A 10 -1.38 59.60 50.73
C ALA A 10 -1.18 60.42 49.44
N GLY A 11 -0.68 59.79 48.37
CA GLY A 11 -0.59 60.42 47.06
C GLY A 11 -0.07 59.42 46.04
N ALA A 12 -0.96 58.59 45.52
CA ALA A 12 -0.67 57.53 44.54
C ALA A 12 -0.60 58.08 43.11
N THR A 13 0.42 57.66 42.36
CA THR A 13 0.43 57.62 40.89
C THR A 13 0.76 56.20 40.46
N GLY A 14 -0.18 55.58 39.74
CA GLY A 14 -0.13 54.17 39.36
C GLY A 14 0.76 53.89 38.16
N LEU A 15 1.58 52.84 38.28
CA LEU A 15 2.16 52.12 37.15
C LEU A 15 1.38 50.81 36.94
N ALA A 16 0.76 50.68 35.77
CA ALA A 16 0.15 49.43 35.33
C ALA A 16 1.26 48.44 34.91
N ALA A 17 1.45 47.37 35.68
CA ALA A 17 2.30 46.26 35.30
C ALA A 17 1.56 45.38 34.27
N LEU A 18 2.07 45.33 33.04
CA LEU A 18 1.63 44.36 32.03
C LEU A 18 2.17 42.98 32.42
N THR A 19 1.38 42.20 33.15
CA THR A 19 1.61 40.77 33.31
C THR A 19 1.33 40.08 31.98
N ALA A 20 2.38 39.76 31.23
CA ALA A 20 2.28 38.87 30.09
C ALA A 20 1.86 37.48 30.57
N CYS A 21 0.59 37.13 30.36
CA CYS A 21 0.10 35.77 30.55
C CYS A 21 0.77 34.85 29.51
N THR A 22 1.91 34.27 29.84
CA THR A 22 2.46 33.13 29.09
C THR A 22 1.59 31.91 29.39
N ALA A 23 0.56 31.69 28.57
CA ALA A 23 -0.16 30.43 28.58
C ALA A 23 0.87 29.30 28.34
N PRO A 24 0.94 28.27 29.21
CA PRO A 24 1.84 27.15 28.98
C PRO A 24 1.46 26.50 27.65
N SER A 25 2.45 26.32 26.77
CA SER A 25 2.25 25.59 25.52
C SER A 25 1.70 24.20 25.88
N PRO A 26 0.66 23.69 25.18
CA PRO A 26 0.16 22.34 25.43
C PRO A 26 1.33 21.36 25.40
N PRO A 27 1.40 20.39 26.33
CA PRO A 27 2.48 19.42 26.36
C PRO A 27 2.57 18.71 25.02
N ARG A 28 3.80 18.47 24.53
CA ARG A 28 4.03 17.71 23.30
C ARG A 28 3.38 16.33 23.44
N ARG A 29 2.24 16.11 22.79
CA ARG A 29 1.77 14.74 22.51
C ARG A 29 2.85 14.07 21.67
N ARG A 30 3.49 13.04 22.23
CA ARG A 30 4.45 12.20 21.52
C ARG A 30 3.66 11.15 20.76
N ASP A 31 4.05 10.93 19.51
CA ASP A 31 3.51 9.80 18.75
C ASP A 31 3.92 8.48 19.43
N PRO A 32 3.09 7.44 19.36
CA PRO A 32 3.42 6.15 19.95
C PRO A 32 4.73 5.62 19.36
N ALA A 33 5.62 5.15 20.23
CA ALA A 33 6.84 4.48 19.80
C ALA A 33 6.51 3.11 19.20
N ALA A 34 7.41 2.58 18.37
CA ALA A 34 7.30 1.21 17.90
C ALA A 34 7.37 0.22 19.07
N ASP A 35 6.50 -0.78 19.06
CA ASP A 35 6.42 -1.80 20.10
C ASP A 35 6.72 -3.18 19.52
N PRO A 36 7.95 -3.69 19.70
CA PRO A 36 8.35 -4.97 19.16
C PRO A 36 7.86 -6.17 20.00
N MET A 37 7.34 -5.99 21.21
CA MET A 37 7.08 -7.09 22.14
C MET A 37 5.88 -7.93 21.70
N PRO A 38 5.97 -9.27 21.62
CA PRO A 38 4.86 -10.14 21.23
C PRO A 38 3.86 -10.37 22.37
N GLY A 39 2.79 -11.12 22.08
CA GLY A 39 1.89 -11.69 23.08
C GLY A 39 0.62 -10.89 23.38
N LEU A 40 0.29 -9.89 22.55
CA LEU A 40 -1.00 -9.21 22.65
C LEU A 40 -2.12 -10.08 22.04
N PRO A 41 -3.32 -10.14 22.66
CA PRO A 41 -4.46 -10.79 22.02
C PRO A 41 -4.86 -10.00 20.76
N ILE A 42 -5.25 -10.71 19.69
CA ILE A 42 -5.69 -10.10 18.44
C ILE A 42 -7.18 -10.36 18.28
N SER A 43 -7.95 -9.33 17.97
CA SER A 43 -9.39 -9.42 17.74
C SER A 43 -9.67 -10.36 16.56
N THR A 44 -10.45 -11.42 16.75
CA THR A 44 -10.66 -12.46 15.73
C THR A 44 -12.01 -12.43 15.02
N SER A 45 -12.93 -11.55 15.42
CA SER A 45 -14.29 -11.50 14.86
C SER A 45 -14.78 -10.08 14.60
N HIS A 46 -14.91 -9.71 13.33
CA HIS A 46 -15.75 -8.61 12.87
C HIS A 46 -16.16 -8.84 11.41
N PRO A 47 -17.31 -8.29 10.97
CA PRO A 47 -17.68 -8.30 9.57
C PRO A 47 -16.60 -7.69 8.69
N ALA A 48 -16.43 -8.21 7.48
CA ALA A 48 -15.54 -7.60 6.50
C ALA A 48 -16.01 -6.16 6.20
N LEU A 49 -15.09 -5.21 6.16
CA LEU A 49 -15.31 -3.85 5.70
C LEU A 49 -14.02 -3.32 5.11
N MET A 50 -14.12 -2.82 3.87
CA MET A 50 -13.03 -2.11 3.22
C MET A 50 -13.17 -0.61 3.50
N MET A 51 -12.12 0.01 4.00
CA MET A 51 -12.03 1.46 4.16
C MET A 51 -10.89 2.02 3.31
N GLN A 52 -11.13 3.15 2.64
CA GLN A 52 -10.16 3.79 1.75
C GLN A 52 -9.95 5.24 2.21
N ILE A 53 -8.71 5.62 2.51
CA ILE A 53 -8.36 6.99 2.89
C ILE A 53 -7.62 7.66 1.73
N LEU A 54 -8.20 8.75 1.23
CA LEU A 54 -7.90 9.32 -0.08
C LEU A 54 -7.62 10.82 0.03
N ALA A 55 -6.70 11.34 -0.76
CA ALA A 55 -6.42 12.77 -0.75
C ALA A 55 -7.54 13.54 -1.47
N HIS A 56 -7.85 13.14 -2.70
CA HIS A 56 -8.83 13.79 -3.57
C HIS A 56 -9.99 12.86 -3.91
N PRO A 57 -11.18 13.41 -4.20
CA PRO A 57 -12.19 12.71 -4.99
C PRO A 57 -11.54 12.16 -6.26
N ASP A 58 -11.79 10.91 -6.65
CA ASP A 58 -11.24 10.14 -7.81
C ASP A 58 -9.96 9.31 -7.63
N ASP A 59 -9.19 9.52 -6.55
CA ASP A 59 -7.96 8.76 -6.33
C ASP A 59 -8.21 7.23 -6.28
N ASP A 60 -9.35 6.81 -5.72
CA ASP A 60 -9.80 5.41 -5.62
C ASP A 60 -10.14 4.82 -6.99
N LEU A 61 -10.85 5.58 -7.83
CA LEU A 61 -11.20 5.18 -9.19
C LEU A 61 -9.94 5.04 -10.07
N TYR A 62 -8.94 5.89 -9.86
CA TYR A 62 -7.67 5.83 -10.60
C TYR A 62 -6.70 4.78 -10.09
N PHE A 63 -6.56 4.60 -8.77
CA PHE A 63 -5.42 3.89 -8.20
C PHE A 63 -5.79 2.61 -7.45
N MET A 64 -6.99 2.53 -6.86
CA MET A 64 -7.39 1.39 -6.02
C MET A 64 -8.27 0.37 -6.77
N ASN A 65 -8.92 0.76 -7.87
CA ASN A 65 -9.57 -0.20 -8.77
C ASN A 65 -8.52 -0.97 -9.60
N PRO A 66 -8.70 -2.28 -9.89
CA PRO A 66 -9.93 -3.06 -9.74
C PRO A 66 -10.19 -3.69 -8.36
N ASP A 67 -9.29 -3.57 -7.39
CA ASP A 67 -9.45 -4.22 -6.07
C ASP A 67 -10.75 -3.78 -5.36
N THR A 68 -11.11 -2.50 -5.48
CA THR A 68 -12.38 -1.96 -4.96
C THR A 68 -13.60 -2.68 -5.55
N GLN A 69 -13.66 -2.82 -6.88
CA GLN A 69 -14.75 -3.49 -7.57
C GLN A 69 -14.85 -4.96 -7.13
N GLN A 70 -13.71 -5.65 -7.02
CA GLN A 70 -13.66 -7.05 -6.61
C GLN A 70 -14.14 -7.27 -5.17
N ALA A 71 -13.77 -6.39 -4.25
CA ALA A 71 -14.25 -6.45 -2.87
C ALA A 71 -15.76 -6.20 -2.80
N LEU A 72 -16.28 -5.23 -3.56
CA LEU A 72 -17.70 -4.93 -3.63
C LEU A 72 -18.51 -6.08 -4.23
N ASP A 73 -18.03 -6.68 -5.32
CA ASP A 73 -18.67 -7.84 -5.96
C ASP A 73 -18.67 -9.08 -5.06
N ALA A 74 -17.67 -9.20 -4.19
CA ALA A 74 -17.64 -10.20 -3.13
C ALA A 74 -18.57 -9.89 -1.94
N GLY A 75 -19.28 -8.76 -1.96
CA GLY A 75 -20.21 -8.36 -0.90
C GLY A 75 -19.58 -7.58 0.25
N THR A 76 -18.31 -7.15 0.14
CA THR A 76 -17.63 -6.37 1.18
C THR A 76 -18.16 -4.92 1.17
N PRO A 77 -18.74 -4.42 2.27
CA PRO A 77 -19.08 -3.01 2.41
C PRO A 77 -17.85 -2.11 2.26
N LEU A 78 -18.06 -0.92 1.69
CA LEU A 78 -17.01 0.03 1.38
C LEU A 78 -17.27 1.38 2.05
N VAL A 79 -16.22 1.96 2.63
CA VAL A 79 -16.21 3.33 3.16
C VAL A 79 -15.03 4.09 2.55
N CYS A 80 -15.32 5.14 1.78
CA CYS A 80 -14.29 6.03 1.23
C CYS A 80 -14.26 7.34 2.01
N VAL A 81 -13.08 7.76 2.47
CA VAL A 81 -12.87 9.00 3.22
C VAL A 81 -11.97 9.92 2.40
N TYR A 82 -12.52 11.02 1.90
CA TYR A 82 -11.81 12.00 1.09
C TYR A 82 -11.36 13.17 1.97
N LEU A 83 -10.04 13.35 2.08
CA LEU A 83 -9.45 14.32 3.00
C LEU A 83 -9.60 15.76 2.52
N THR A 84 -9.43 16.00 1.22
CA THR A 84 -9.55 17.35 0.64
C THR A 84 -10.88 17.56 -0.08
N GLY A 85 -11.29 18.82 -0.23
CA GLY A 85 -12.46 19.20 -1.02
C GLY A 85 -12.29 18.97 -2.52
N GLY A 86 -11.07 18.66 -2.98
CA GLY A 86 -10.78 18.46 -4.39
C GLY A 86 -10.96 19.72 -5.25
N GLU A 87 -11.11 20.89 -4.64
CA GLU A 87 -11.56 22.08 -5.32
C GLU A 87 -10.46 22.79 -6.10
N ALA A 88 -9.18 22.49 -5.84
CA ALA A 88 -8.01 23.07 -6.52
C ALA A 88 -8.14 24.59 -6.75
N THR A 89 -8.28 25.01 -8.01
CA THR A 89 -8.45 26.42 -8.42
C THR A 89 -9.92 26.88 -8.49
N GLY A 90 -10.89 25.99 -8.25
CA GLY A 90 -12.33 26.24 -8.39
C GLY A 90 -12.84 26.19 -9.84
N VAL A 91 -12.02 25.75 -10.80
CA VAL A 91 -12.36 25.83 -12.23
C VAL A 91 -12.73 24.46 -12.79
N ASN A 92 -14.03 24.22 -12.99
CA ASN A 92 -14.55 23.03 -13.67
C ASN A 92 -14.69 23.27 -15.18
N ARG A 93 -13.61 23.04 -15.94
CA ARG A 93 -13.55 23.40 -17.37
C ARG A 93 -14.31 22.38 -18.23
N VAL A 94 -15.37 22.84 -18.90
CA VAL A 94 -16.03 22.07 -19.97
C VAL A 94 -15.20 22.18 -21.27
N PRO A 95 -14.77 21.05 -21.87
CA PRO A 95 -14.07 21.09 -23.16
C PRO A 95 -14.88 21.82 -24.24
N GLY A 96 -14.21 22.69 -25.01
CA GLY A 96 -14.85 23.47 -26.09
C GLY A 96 -15.71 24.65 -25.65
N ARG A 97 -15.84 24.91 -24.34
CA ARG A 97 -16.55 26.09 -23.81
C ARG A 97 -15.58 27.12 -23.20
N PRO A 98 -16.01 28.38 -23.05
CA PRO A 98 -15.23 29.40 -22.33
C PRO A 98 -14.88 28.95 -20.90
N LEU A 99 -13.75 29.46 -20.38
CA LEU A 99 -13.32 29.16 -19.02
C LEU A 99 -14.32 29.77 -18.02
N PRO A 100 -14.92 28.98 -17.11
CA PRO A 100 -15.81 29.54 -16.10
C PRO A 100 -15.02 30.32 -15.04
N ALA A 101 -15.71 31.18 -14.31
CA ALA A 101 -15.15 31.82 -13.13
C ALA A 101 -14.79 30.77 -12.06
N PRO A 102 -13.69 30.95 -11.30
CA PRO A 102 -13.36 30.11 -10.16
C PRO A 102 -14.49 30.06 -9.11
N ASP A 103 -14.98 28.85 -8.82
CA ASP A 103 -15.90 28.58 -7.72
C ASP A 103 -15.53 27.26 -7.04
N LYS A 104 -14.95 27.37 -5.84
CA LYS A 104 -14.47 26.24 -5.06
C LYS A 104 -15.61 25.40 -4.48
N ALA A 105 -16.69 26.03 -4.05
CA ALA A 105 -17.83 25.34 -3.43
C ALA A 105 -18.61 24.54 -4.48
N ALA A 106 -18.86 25.16 -5.64
CA ALA A 106 -19.50 24.51 -6.77
C ALA A 106 -18.63 23.37 -7.32
N TYR A 107 -17.33 23.60 -7.53
CA TYR A 107 -16.47 22.55 -8.08
C TYR A 107 -16.31 21.35 -7.13
N SER A 108 -16.19 21.58 -5.82
CA SER A 108 -16.20 20.48 -4.83
C SER A 108 -17.52 19.68 -4.90
N SER A 109 -18.66 20.38 -4.99
CA SER A 109 -19.98 19.74 -5.12
C SER A 109 -20.12 18.90 -6.40
N SER A 110 -19.61 19.39 -7.53
CA SER A 110 -19.67 18.65 -8.80
C SER A 110 -18.82 17.37 -8.75
N ARG A 111 -17.67 17.38 -8.05
CA ARG A 111 -16.84 16.20 -7.82
C ARG A 111 -17.53 15.18 -6.89
N HIS A 112 -18.19 15.62 -5.81
CA HIS A 112 -19.02 14.73 -4.97
C HIS A 112 -20.14 14.07 -5.79
N GLN A 113 -20.80 14.85 -6.66
CA GLN A 113 -21.78 14.30 -7.58
C GLN A 113 -21.17 13.30 -8.56
N GLY A 114 -19.96 13.55 -9.06
CA GLY A 114 -19.18 12.59 -9.85
C GLY A 114 -19.01 11.24 -9.15
N LEU A 115 -18.59 11.26 -7.88
CA LEU A 115 -18.37 10.04 -7.11
C LEU A 115 -19.66 9.25 -6.88
N ARG A 116 -20.75 9.93 -6.52
CA ARG A 116 -22.09 9.31 -6.40
C ARG A 116 -22.49 8.58 -7.69
N GLN A 117 -22.17 9.14 -8.85
CA GLN A 117 -22.46 8.52 -10.14
C GLN A 117 -21.61 7.30 -10.41
N ALA A 118 -20.29 7.39 -10.17
CA ALA A 118 -19.37 6.28 -10.33
C ALA A 118 -19.76 5.11 -9.41
N TYR A 119 -19.95 5.36 -8.11
CA TYR A 119 -20.31 4.29 -7.18
C TYR A 119 -21.70 3.70 -7.41
N ALA A 120 -22.65 4.47 -7.94
CA ALA A 120 -23.90 3.89 -8.42
C ALA A 120 -23.64 2.88 -9.55
N THR A 121 -22.76 3.17 -10.51
CA THR A 121 -22.45 2.21 -11.59
C THR A 121 -21.62 1.02 -11.10
N LEU A 122 -20.68 1.19 -10.16
CA LEU A 122 -19.99 0.05 -9.52
C LEU A 122 -20.98 -0.91 -8.83
N LEU A 123 -22.05 -0.38 -8.25
CA LEU A 123 -23.13 -1.19 -7.65
C LEU A 123 -24.11 -1.77 -8.68
N GLY A 124 -23.91 -1.55 -9.98
CA GLY A 124 -24.81 -2.00 -11.03
C GLY A 124 -26.12 -1.23 -11.12
N LEU A 125 -26.16 -0.01 -10.57
CA LEU A 125 -27.32 0.89 -10.59
C LEU A 125 -27.19 1.96 -11.69
N GLY A 126 -28.29 2.66 -11.97
CA GLY A 126 -28.27 3.82 -12.86
C GLY A 126 -27.43 4.96 -12.26
N ARG A 127 -26.65 5.65 -13.09
CA ARG A 127 -25.71 6.72 -12.67
C ARG A 127 -26.32 7.83 -11.79
N PHE A 128 -27.61 8.15 -11.97
CA PHE A 128 -28.29 9.19 -11.18
C PHE A 128 -29.18 8.62 -10.08
N THR A 129 -28.91 7.38 -9.64
CA THR A 129 -29.61 6.81 -8.50
C THR A 129 -29.46 7.74 -7.30
N PRO A 130 -30.55 8.13 -6.61
CA PRO A 130 -30.47 9.01 -5.45
C PRO A 130 -29.65 8.40 -4.32
N TRP A 131 -28.82 9.22 -3.69
CA TRP A 131 -28.06 8.86 -2.49
C TRP A 131 -28.69 9.46 -1.25
N GLN A 132 -28.58 8.79 -0.11
CA GLN A 132 -28.91 9.38 1.17
C GLN A 132 -27.76 10.27 1.62
N LYS A 133 -28.01 11.58 1.69
CA LYS A 133 -27.04 12.58 2.16
C LYS A 133 -27.32 12.98 3.60
N SER A 134 -26.30 13.04 4.44
CA SER A 134 -26.41 13.39 5.86
C SER A 134 -25.12 14.02 6.39
N VAL A 135 -25.08 14.35 7.69
CA VAL A 135 -23.87 14.80 8.39
C VAL A 135 -23.48 13.74 9.41
N ILE A 136 -22.20 13.37 9.42
CA ILE A 136 -21.62 12.47 10.42
C ILE A 136 -20.84 13.29 11.46
N GLU A 137 -21.10 13.00 12.74
CA GLU A 137 -20.28 13.50 13.85
C GLU A 137 -18.99 12.67 13.95
N LEU A 138 -17.88 13.37 14.13
CA LEU A 138 -16.53 12.83 14.20
C LEU A 138 -15.89 13.18 15.55
N HIS A 139 -14.79 12.50 15.88
CA HIS A 139 -14.07 12.75 17.13
C HIS A 139 -13.70 14.24 17.29
N GLY A 140 -13.63 14.74 18.52
CA GLY A 140 -13.28 16.13 18.79
C GLY A 140 -14.33 17.17 18.38
N GLY A 141 -15.58 16.76 18.13
CA GLY A 141 -16.66 17.65 17.71
C GLY A 141 -16.57 18.11 16.25
N HIS A 142 -15.73 17.44 15.46
CA HIS A 142 -15.66 17.65 14.01
C HIS A 142 -16.87 17.02 13.32
N ARG A 143 -17.18 17.47 12.10
CA ARG A 143 -18.31 16.98 11.31
C ARG A 143 -17.92 16.88 9.84
N ALA A 144 -18.52 15.92 9.13
CA ALA A 144 -18.34 15.74 7.69
C ALA A 144 -19.67 15.44 7.00
N GLU A 145 -19.75 15.68 5.69
CA GLU A 145 -20.83 15.16 4.86
C GLU A 145 -20.65 13.65 4.68
N LEU A 146 -21.75 12.92 4.79
CA LEU A 146 -21.84 11.47 4.58
C LEU A 146 -22.90 11.18 3.52
N ASP A 147 -22.48 10.55 2.43
CA ASP A 147 -23.36 10.03 1.39
C ASP A 147 -23.39 8.49 1.46
N THR A 148 -24.57 7.90 1.53
CA THR A 148 -24.75 6.43 1.59
C THR A 148 -25.62 5.91 0.44
N LEU A 149 -25.20 4.78 -0.14
CA LEU A 149 -25.99 4.00 -1.09
C LEU A 149 -25.85 2.51 -0.78
N ALA A 150 -26.96 1.78 -0.85
CA ALA A 150 -26.97 0.33 -0.68
C ALA A 150 -27.79 -0.34 -1.79
N HIS A 151 -27.33 -1.49 -2.26
CA HIS A 151 -28.00 -2.28 -3.27
C HIS A 151 -27.66 -3.77 -3.15
N ARG A 152 -28.70 -4.62 -3.06
CA ARG A 152 -28.55 -6.10 -2.99
C ARG A 152 -27.54 -6.55 -1.93
N GLY A 153 -27.63 -6.00 -0.72
CA GLY A 153 -26.73 -6.34 0.39
C GLY A 153 -25.34 -5.69 0.33
N ARG A 154 -24.97 -5.02 -0.76
CA ARG A 154 -23.75 -4.21 -0.86
C ARG A 154 -24.03 -2.78 -0.41
N ARG A 155 -23.06 -2.15 0.25
CA ARG A 155 -23.19 -0.79 0.80
C ARG A 155 -21.91 0.01 0.58
N VAL A 156 -22.07 1.25 0.14
CA VAL A 156 -21.00 2.23 -0.04
C VAL A 156 -21.32 3.47 0.78
N GLU A 157 -20.34 3.97 1.51
CA GLU A 157 -20.35 5.26 2.18
C GLU A 157 -19.23 6.15 1.64
N LEU A 158 -19.55 7.41 1.36
CA LEU A 158 -18.59 8.44 0.99
C LEU A 158 -18.59 9.50 2.09
N ILE A 159 -17.46 9.65 2.78
CA ILE A 159 -17.25 10.64 3.83
C ILE A 159 -16.35 11.75 3.30
N PHE A 160 -16.83 12.98 3.34
CA PHE A 160 -16.11 14.14 2.83
C PHE A 160 -15.61 15.02 3.97
N ILE A 161 -14.33 14.84 4.36
CA ILE A 161 -13.64 15.69 5.35
C ILE A 161 -13.47 17.11 4.78
N ASN A 162 -13.27 17.22 3.46
CA ASN A 162 -13.24 18.46 2.70
C ASN A 162 -12.29 19.53 3.24
N THR A 163 -11.11 19.16 3.73
CA THR A 163 -10.09 20.18 4.01
C THR A 163 -9.78 20.99 2.74
N ALA A 164 -9.52 22.29 2.89
CA ALA A 164 -9.15 23.12 1.75
C ALA A 164 -7.83 22.63 1.15
N MET A 165 -7.78 22.47 -0.18
CA MET A 165 -6.56 22.07 -0.90
C MET A 165 -5.46 23.11 -0.79
N HIS A 166 -5.80 24.38 -0.51
CA HIS A 166 -4.84 25.46 -0.35
C HIS A 166 -5.10 26.24 0.94
N THR A 167 -4.00 26.58 1.63
CA THR A 167 -3.98 27.56 2.71
C THR A 167 -4.31 28.97 2.20
N THR A 168 -4.58 29.90 3.11
CA THR A 168 -4.81 31.33 2.79
C THR A 168 -3.62 31.99 2.10
N TYR A 169 -2.41 31.45 2.28
CA TYR A 169 -1.18 31.91 1.63
C TYR A 169 -0.87 31.19 0.31
N GLY A 170 -1.80 30.38 -0.22
CA GLY A 170 -1.65 29.70 -1.51
C GLY A 170 -0.76 28.44 -1.50
N ARG A 171 -0.25 28.01 -0.34
CA ARG A 171 0.45 26.72 -0.19
C ARG A 171 -0.56 25.57 -0.11
N LEU A 172 -0.17 24.35 -0.52
CA LEU A 172 -1.02 23.16 -0.40
C LEU A 172 -1.39 22.84 1.05
N GLY A 173 -2.65 22.45 1.26
CA GLY A 173 -3.28 22.31 2.57
C GLY A 173 -2.71 21.17 3.40
N LEU A 174 -2.92 19.92 2.99
CA LEU A 174 -2.53 18.74 3.78
C LEU A 174 -1.02 18.65 4.05
N PRO A 175 -0.12 18.89 3.06
CA PRO A 175 1.32 18.94 3.32
C PRO A 175 1.67 20.02 4.34
N SER A 176 1.06 21.21 4.23
CA SER A 176 1.30 22.27 5.20
C SER A 176 0.79 21.89 6.59
N LEU A 177 -0.33 21.17 6.69
CA LEU A 177 -0.88 20.70 7.97
C LEU A 177 0.01 19.63 8.61
N TRP A 178 0.60 18.75 7.79
CA TRP A 178 1.58 17.76 8.25
C TRP A 178 2.85 18.42 8.81
N GLN A 179 3.32 19.50 8.16
CA GLN A 179 4.57 20.18 8.50
C GLN A 179 4.41 21.25 9.59
N ASP A 180 3.32 22.01 9.61
CA ASP A 180 3.13 23.14 10.51
C ASP A 180 2.12 22.82 11.61
N ARG A 181 2.61 22.68 12.84
CA ARG A 181 1.77 22.36 14.01
C ARG A 181 0.78 23.45 14.37
N ARG A 182 1.08 24.69 13.99
CA ARG A 182 0.23 25.85 14.31
C ARG A 182 -0.81 26.08 13.22
N LEU A 183 -0.73 25.41 12.08
CA LEU A 183 -1.71 25.54 11.03
C LEU A 183 -3.06 24.97 11.49
N VAL A 184 -4.09 25.78 11.29
CA VAL A 184 -5.49 25.37 11.37
C VAL A 184 -6.04 25.43 9.96
N LEU A 185 -6.26 24.27 9.35
CA LEU A 185 -6.68 24.15 7.95
C LEU A 185 -8.22 24.17 7.88
N PRO A 186 -8.85 25.18 7.27
CA PRO A 186 -10.32 25.23 7.14
C PRO A 186 -10.83 24.16 6.18
N THR A 187 -12.13 23.86 6.26
CA THR A 187 -12.84 23.05 5.27
C THR A 187 -13.51 23.90 4.19
N VAL A 188 -13.76 23.28 3.04
CA VAL A 188 -14.66 23.81 2.01
C VAL A 188 -16.06 23.28 2.25
N VAL A 189 -17.04 24.17 2.25
CA VAL A 189 -18.47 23.79 2.24
C VAL A 189 -18.89 23.65 0.78
N ALA A 190 -19.12 22.42 0.33
CA ALA A 190 -19.59 22.16 -1.02
C ALA A 190 -21.04 22.62 -1.19
N ASP A 191 -21.37 23.14 -2.38
CA ASP A 191 -22.74 23.53 -2.70
C ASP A 191 -23.71 22.36 -2.59
N GLY A 192 -24.88 22.60 -1.99
CA GLY A 192 -25.87 21.55 -1.75
C GLY A 192 -25.47 20.49 -0.72
N SER A 193 -24.34 20.68 0.00
CA SER A 193 -23.98 19.86 1.15
C SER A 193 -25.00 20.03 2.29
N PRO A 194 -25.36 18.96 3.04
CA PRO A 194 -26.08 19.11 4.30
C PRO A 194 -25.23 19.77 5.39
N LEU A 195 -23.88 19.76 5.28
CA LEU A 195 -22.98 20.44 6.20
C LEU A 195 -22.79 21.91 5.77
N ARG A 196 -23.59 22.82 6.37
CA ARG A 196 -23.64 24.24 5.96
C ARG A 196 -22.60 25.16 6.60
N LYS A 197 -21.76 24.64 7.50
CA LYS A 197 -20.79 25.45 8.27
C LYS A 197 -19.37 24.99 7.99
N VAL A 198 -18.48 25.94 7.77
CA VAL A 198 -17.03 25.71 7.69
C VAL A 198 -16.56 25.14 9.04
N GLY A 199 -15.79 24.06 8.96
CA GLY A 199 -15.01 23.51 10.06
C GLY A 199 -13.53 23.78 9.83
N SER A 200 -12.69 23.20 10.68
CA SER A 200 -11.25 23.25 10.50
C SER A 200 -10.56 22.09 11.21
N TYR A 201 -9.35 21.76 10.79
CA TYR A 201 -8.53 20.71 11.39
C TYR A 201 -7.16 21.24 11.76
N THR A 202 -6.67 20.80 12.92
CA THR A 202 -5.24 20.83 13.27
C THR A 202 -4.61 19.50 12.87
N TYR A 203 -3.27 19.42 12.93
CA TYR A 203 -2.55 18.15 12.77
C TYR A 203 -3.10 17.06 13.69
N ASP A 204 -3.14 17.32 15.00
CA ASP A 204 -3.61 16.35 16.00
C ASP A 204 -5.10 16.02 15.83
N GLY A 205 -5.91 17.03 15.46
CA GLY A 205 -7.36 16.87 15.23
C GLY A 205 -7.65 15.96 14.04
N LEU A 206 -6.92 16.08 12.92
CA LEU A 206 -7.10 15.19 11.77
C LEU A 206 -6.73 13.75 12.11
N ILE A 207 -5.62 13.52 12.81
CA ILE A 207 -5.23 12.17 13.25
C ILE A 207 -6.29 11.58 14.20
N ASP A 208 -6.79 12.36 15.15
CA ASP A 208 -7.82 11.91 16.10
C ASP A 208 -9.15 11.59 15.40
N VAL A 209 -9.52 12.33 14.35
CA VAL A 209 -10.69 12.03 13.51
C VAL A 209 -10.52 10.73 12.73
N LEU A 210 -9.37 10.51 12.09
CA LEU A 210 -9.10 9.27 11.36
C LEU A 210 -9.07 8.06 12.30
N ALA A 211 -8.41 8.18 13.45
CA ALA A 211 -8.41 7.12 14.46
C ALA A 211 -9.82 6.83 14.99
N GLY A 212 -10.65 7.86 15.20
CA GLY A 212 -12.05 7.70 15.59
C GLY A 212 -12.92 7.05 14.51
N LEU A 213 -12.63 7.29 13.24
CA LEU A 213 -13.28 6.56 12.13
C LEU A 213 -12.88 5.08 12.14
N PHE A 214 -11.61 4.75 12.38
CA PHE A 214 -11.17 3.36 12.49
C PHE A 214 -11.83 2.64 13.68
N GLU A 215 -11.95 3.32 14.83
CA GLU A 215 -12.66 2.80 15.99
C GLU A 215 -14.16 2.57 15.72
N ARG A 216 -14.80 3.51 15.02
CA ARG A 216 -16.23 3.43 14.68
C ARG A 216 -16.55 2.33 13.67
N TYR A 217 -15.78 2.23 12.60
CA TYR A 217 -16.06 1.33 11.48
C TYR A 217 -15.37 -0.03 11.60
N ARG A 218 -14.30 -0.13 12.40
CA ARG A 218 -13.47 -1.34 12.58
C ARG A 218 -13.14 -2.01 11.24
N PRO A 219 -12.51 -1.30 10.29
CA PRO A 219 -12.21 -1.87 8.98
C PRO A 219 -11.31 -3.10 9.11
N SER A 220 -11.54 -4.12 8.28
CA SER A 220 -10.70 -5.31 8.15
C SER A 220 -9.70 -5.17 7.00
N ALA A 221 -10.04 -4.40 5.97
CA ALA A 221 -9.13 -4.04 4.88
C ALA A 221 -9.03 -2.51 4.78
N LEU A 222 -7.81 -1.97 4.79
CA LEU A 222 -7.57 -0.54 4.68
C LEU A 222 -6.70 -0.23 3.46
N HIS A 223 -7.20 0.61 2.56
CA HIS A 223 -6.41 1.15 1.45
C HIS A 223 -6.02 2.61 1.70
N THR A 224 -4.81 2.95 1.31
CA THR A 224 -4.26 4.31 1.42
C THR A 224 -3.30 4.61 0.28
N MET A 225 -2.88 5.88 0.17
CA MET A 225 -1.89 6.35 -0.80
C MET A 225 -0.46 5.98 -0.37
N ASP A 226 0.55 6.34 -1.17
CA ASP A 226 1.97 6.07 -0.88
C ASP A 226 2.54 7.06 0.17
N PRO A 227 2.95 6.60 1.37
CA PRO A 227 3.60 7.47 2.35
C PRO A 227 5.04 7.85 1.96
N ASP A 228 5.66 7.12 1.03
CA ASP A 228 7.09 7.18 0.74
C ASP A 228 7.38 7.22 -0.77
N PRO A 229 6.85 8.21 -1.51
CA PRO A 229 7.02 8.28 -2.95
C PRO A 229 8.51 8.29 -3.34
N ASP A 230 8.81 7.56 -4.42
CA ASP A 230 10.18 7.38 -4.88
C ASP A 230 10.81 8.68 -5.38
N ILE A 231 12.15 8.72 -5.33
CA ILE A 231 12.95 9.84 -5.84
C ILE A 231 12.69 9.96 -7.35
N GLN A 232 12.29 11.16 -7.76
CA GLN A 232 12.02 11.52 -9.14
C GLN A 232 12.51 12.94 -9.40
N HIS A 233 13.70 13.04 -9.97
CA HIS A 233 14.24 14.32 -10.41
C HIS A 233 13.59 14.73 -11.73
N SER A 234 13.13 15.99 -11.78
CA SER A 234 12.61 16.61 -12.99
C SER A 234 12.67 18.14 -12.85
N SER A 235 12.62 18.84 -13.98
CA SER A 235 12.53 20.31 -13.97
C SER A 235 11.18 20.76 -13.40
N GLU A 236 11.09 22.00 -12.95
CA GLU A 236 9.84 22.57 -12.43
C GLU A 236 8.67 22.46 -13.43
N ALA A 237 8.92 22.74 -14.70
CA ALA A 237 7.92 22.65 -15.74
C ALA A 237 7.39 21.21 -15.91
N VAL A 238 8.28 20.21 -15.83
CA VAL A 238 7.92 18.80 -15.94
C VAL A 238 7.11 18.37 -14.73
N ARG A 239 7.59 18.60 -13.50
CA ARG A 239 6.84 18.20 -12.28
C ARG A 239 5.47 18.86 -12.20
N ARG A 240 5.33 20.16 -12.52
CA ARG A 240 4.02 20.84 -12.50
C ARG A 240 3.06 20.23 -13.52
N ARG A 241 3.55 19.94 -14.73
CA ARG A 241 2.74 19.27 -15.77
C ARG A 241 2.31 17.88 -15.34
N ASP A 242 3.20 17.15 -14.68
CA ASP A 242 2.98 15.77 -14.25
C ASP A 242 2.27 15.67 -12.89
N SER A 243 2.04 16.80 -12.21
CA SER A 243 1.40 16.93 -10.89
C SER A 243 2.21 16.31 -9.76
N GLU A 244 3.54 16.37 -9.89
CA GLU A 244 4.51 15.78 -8.97
C GLU A 244 5.08 16.83 -7.99
N GLN A 245 5.40 16.37 -6.79
CA GLN A 245 6.12 17.16 -5.80
C GLN A 245 7.60 17.31 -6.16
N GLN A 246 8.26 18.30 -5.56
CA GLN A 246 9.69 18.52 -5.83
C GLN A 246 10.52 17.31 -5.38
N GLY A 247 11.23 16.69 -6.32
CA GLY A 247 12.15 15.58 -6.07
C GLY A 247 11.51 14.21 -5.95
N TYR A 248 10.18 14.08 -6.01
CA TYR A 248 9.50 12.80 -5.80
C TYR A 248 8.31 12.60 -6.73
N SER A 249 7.94 11.34 -6.91
CA SER A 249 7.10 10.89 -8.02
C SER A 249 5.58 11.02 -7.87
N ASP A 250 5.10 11.66 -6.80
CA ASP A 250 3.67 11.72 -6.49
C ASP A 250 3.19 13.12 -6.11
N HIS A 251 1.88 13.30 -5.99
CA HIS A 251 1.29 14.55 -5.51
C HIS A 251 1.56 14.76 -4.01
N PRO A 252 1.86 16.00 -3.57
CA PRO A 252 2.09 16.28 -2.15
C PRO A 252 0.92 15.87 -1.24
N ASP A 253 -0.32 16.12 -1.66
CA ASP A 253 -1.50 15.74 -0.88
C ASP A 253 -1.64 14.22 -0.74
N HIS A 254 -1.20 13.42 -1.73
CA HIS A 254 -1.23 11.96 -1.64
C HIS A 254 -0.29 11.46 -0.55
N THR A 255 0.93 11.99 -0.53
CA THR A 255 1.93 11.66 0.49
C THR A 255 1.45 12.06 1.88
N ALA A 256 0.93 13.28 2.02
CA ALA A 256 0.41 13.77 3.31
C ALA A 256 -0.79 12.95 3.79
N ALA A 257 -1.72 12.60 2.90
CA ALA A 257 -2.86 11.74 3.22
C ALA A 257 -2.40 10.38 3.77
N ALA A 258 -1.44 9.74 3.10
CA ALA A 258 -0.88 8.47 3.56
C ALA A 258 -0.18 8.59 4.92
N LEU A 259 0.62 9.64 5.13
CA LEU A 259 1.29 9.88 6.41
C LEU A 259 0.29 10.08 7.56
N PHE A 260 -0.78 10.85 7.34
CA PHE A 260 -1.88 11.00 8.32
C PHE A 260 -2.59 9.67 8.59
N THR A 261 -2.84 8.86 7.56
CA THR A 261 -3.45 7.52 7.71
C THR A 261 -2.59 6.61 8.58
N TRP A 262 -1.29 6.49 8.29
CA TRP A 262 -0.39 5.64 9.05
C TRP A 262 -0.22 6.12 10.50
N ALA A 263 -0.12 7.43 10.73
CA ALA A 263 -0.08 7.99 12.08
C ALA A 263 -1.36 7.70 12.87
N ALA A 264 -2.52 7.78 12.22
CA ALA A 264 -3.81 7.46 12.83
C ALA A 264 -3.97 5.96 13.11
N LEU A 265 -3.48 5.08 12.24
CA LEU A 265 -3.45 3.63 12.46
C LEU A 265 -2.59 3.27 13.67
N ILE A 266 -1.37 3.81 13.76
CA ILE A 266 -0.47 3.61 14.89
C ILE A 266 -1.13 4.09 16.19
N ARG A 267 -1.76 5.28 16.15
CA ARG A 267 -2.47 5.83 17.31
C ARG A 267 -3.68 4.98 17.71
N TRP A 268 -4.44 4.46 16.76
CA TRP A 268 -5.59 3.60 17.03
C TRP A 268 -5.17 2.28 17.68
N VAL A 269 -4.17 1.59 17.11
CA VAL A 269 -3.64 0.34 17.68
C VAL A 269 -3.08 0.58 19.09
N ALA A 270 -2.26 1.61 19.27
CA ALA A 270 -1.68 1.94 20.57
C ALA A 270 -2.74 2.30 21.63
N ARG A 271 -3.82 3.01 21.25
CA ARG A 271 -4.93 3.33 22.16
C ARG A 271 -5.73 2.08 22.53
N THR A 272 -6.03 1.24 21.54
CA THR A 272 -6.90 0.06 21.74
C THR A 272 -6.21 -1.01 22.58
N THR A 273 -4.91 -1.20 22.37
CA THR A 273 -4.11 -2.20 23.12
C THR A 273 -3.69 -1.71 24.51
N LYS A 274 -3.84 -0.41 24.78
CA LYS A 274 -3.55 0.15 26.10
C LYS A 274 -4.40 -0.55 27.17
N ASN A 275 -3.78 -0.90 28.29
CA ASN A 275 -4.42 -1.57 29.42
C ASN A 275 -5.02 -2.96 29.09
N GLY A 276 -4.43 -3.68 28.13
CA GLY A 276 -4.76 -5.09 27.86
C GLY A 276 -5.89 -5.31 26.87
N GLY A 277 -6.27 -4.30 26.08
CA GLY A 277 -7.21 -4.49 24.97
C GLY A 277 -6.59 -5.25 23.78
N GLU A 278 -7.45 -5.72 22.89
CA GLU A 278 -7.04 -6.52 21.72
C GLU A 278 -6.49 -5.66 20.59
N VAL A 279 -5.51 -6.20 19.86
CA VAL A 279 -5.04 -5.62 18.59
C VAL A 279 -6.17 -5.69 17.56
N PRO A 280 -6.58 -4.56 16.93
CA PRO A 280 -7.52 -4.58 15.83
C PRO A 280 -7.00 -5.41 14.64
N SER A 281 -7.81 -6.34 14.13
CA SER A 281 -7.39 -7.24 13.03
C SER A 281 -7.71 -6.65 11.66
N PHE A 282 -6.77 -5.88 11.12
CA PHE A 282 -6.88 -5.35 9.77
C PHE A 282 -5.60 -5.57 8.95
N ALA A 283 -5.77 -5.68 7.65
CA ALA A 283 -4.70 -5.65 6.65
C ALA A 283 -4.68 -4.29 5.94
N ALA A 284 -3.49 -3.74 5.68
CA ALA A 284 -3.32 -2.46 4.99
C ALA A 284 -2.73 -2.66 3.59
N THR A 285 -3.10 -1.79 2.65
CA THR A 285 -2.51 -1.73 1.31
C THR A 285 -2.24 -0.27 0.94
N ALA A 286 -1.01 0.04 0.52
CA ALA A 286 -0.64 1.36 0.03
C ALA A 286 -0.44 1.33 -1.49
N PHE A 287 -1.00 2.31 -2.20
CA PHE A 287 -0.99 2.37 -3.66
C PHE A 287 -0.08 3.47 -4.16
N ARG A 288 0.68 3.17 -5.21
CA ARG A 288 1.42 4.18 -5.98
C ARG A 288 0.41 4.90 -6.87
N ALA A 289 0.30 6.21 -6.71
CA ALA A 289 -0.68 7.00 -7.43
C ALA A 289 -0.12 7.54 -8.75
N TYR A 290 0.30 8.82 -8.79
CA TYR A 290 0.78 9.42 -10.04
C TYR A 290 2.06 8.78 -10.58
N TYR A 291 2.80 8.08 -9.73
CA TYR A 291 3.99 7.36 -10.14
C TYR A 291 3.72 6.25 -11.16
N ASN A 292 2.47 5.77 -11.26
CA ASN A 292 2.03 4.84 -12.33
C ASN A 292 2.38 5.33 -13.73
N ARG A 293 2.57 6.64 -13.92
CA ARG A 293 3.06 7.25 -15.16
C ARG A 293 4.44 6.75 -15.59
N HIS A 294 5.34 6.51 -14.65
CA HIS A 294 6.76 6.23 -14.91
C HIS A 294 7.07 4.76 -15.14
N TRP A 295 6.13 3.88 -14.81
CA TRP A 295 6.29 2.44 -14.93
C TRP A 295 5.52 1.84 -16.10
N PRO A 296 5.93 0.66 -16.57
CA PRO A 296 5.14 -0.15 -17.47
C PRO A 296 3.69 -0.30 -16.97
N LYS A 297 2.75 -0.26 -17.91
CA LYS A 297 1.33 -0.35 -17.59
C LYS A 297 0.99 -1.81 -17.27
N ASN A 298 0.42 -2.11 -16.12
CA ASN A 298 0.19 -3.51 -15.70
C ASN A 298 -1.26 -4.01 -15.89
N LEU A 299 -2.16 -3.18 -16.44
CA LEU A 299 -3.53 -3.59 -16.74
C LEU A 299 -3.72 -3.94 -18.23
N PRO A 300 -4.17 -5.16 -18.56
CA PRO A 300 -4.53 -5.51 -19.93
C PRO A 300 -5.83 -4.82 -20.36
N PRO A 301 -6.11 -4.74 -21.67
CA PRO A 301 -7.22 -3.95 -22.21
C PRO A 301 -8.60 -4.24 -21.62
N ALA A 302 -8.94 -5.50 -21.34
CA ALA A 302 -10.24 -5.87 -20.76
C ALA A 302 -10.40 -5.30 -19.33
N VAL A 303 -9.41 -5.49 -18.47
CA VAL A 303 -9.39 -4.98 -17.10
C VAL A 303 -9.38 -3.44 -17.09
N LEU A 304 -8.63 -2.83 -18.01
CA LEU A 304 -8.63 -1.38 -18.19
C LEU A 304 -10.00 -0.86 -18.63
N ALA A 305 -10.68 -1.53 -19.56
CA ALA A 305 -11.98 -1.11 -20.04
C ALA A 305 -13.03 -1.12 -18.91
N GLU A 306 -13.03 -2.18 -18.09
CA GLU A 306 -13.89 -2.28 -16.91
C GLU A 306 -13.58 -1.17 -15.90
N LYS A 307 -12.31 -1.04 -15.47
CA LYS A 307 -11.87 0.03 -14.56
C LYS A 307 -12.26 1.43 -15.08
N ALA A 308 -12.06 1.70 -16.36
CA ALA A 308 -12.41 2.98 -16.95
C ALA A 308 -13.93 3.21 -17.02
N SER A 309 -14.74 2.15 -17.19
CA SER A 309 -16.20 2.27 -17.21
C SER A 309 -16.79 2.82 -15.92
N HIS A 310 -16.07 2.66 -14.80
CA HIS A 310 -16.42 3.19 -13.49
C HIS A 310 -15.92 4.62 -13.26
N LEU A 311 -14.82 5.01 -13.90
CA LEU A 311 -14.25 6.35 -13.81
C LEU A 311 -14.94 7.36 -14.76
N VAL A 312 -15.37 6.93 -15.95
CA VAL A 312 -16.03 7.82 -16.93
C VAL A 312 -17.28 8.51 -16.36
N PRO A 313 -18.17 7.84 -15.58
CA PRO A 313 -19.28 8.49 -14.89
C PRO A 313 -18.87 9.59 -13.91
N TYR A 314 -17.71 9.48 -13.28
CA TYR A 314 -17.20 10.51 -12.38
C TYR A 314 -16.83 11.80 -13.13
N GLY A 315 -16.19 11.67 -14.29
CA GLY A 315 -15.82 12.83 -15.12
C GLY A 315 -17.03 13.57 -15.71
N GLY A 316 -18.17 12.88 -15.83
CA GLY A 316 -19.44 13.53 -16.14
C GLY A 316 -19.57 14.09 -17.57
N SER A 317 -20.68 14.80 -17.79
CA SER A 317 -20.89 15.66 -18.96
C SER A 317 -21.71 16.90 -18.58
N ALA A 318 -21.45 18.03 -19.24
CA ALA A 318 -22.22 19.26 -19.08
C ALA A 318 -23.65 19.14 -19.63
N ASP A 319 -23.90 18.18 -20.50
CA ASP A 319 -25.22 17.95 -21.09
C ASP A 319 -26.10 17.04 -20.22
N TRP A 320 -25.53 16.43 -19.17
CA TRP A 320 -26.28 15.59 -18.24
C TRP A 320 -27.18 16.42 -17.32
N ARG A 321 -28.24 15.78 -16.82
CA ARG A 321 -29.20 16.36 -15.87
C ARG A 321 -29.20 15.52 -14.59
N CYS A 322 -28.17 15.70 -13.78
CA CYS A 322 -27.95 14.95 -12.54
C CYS A 322 -28.62 15.56 -11.30
N GLY A 323 -29.33 16.69 -11.44
CA GLY A 323 -29.96 17.39 -10.31
C GLY A 323 -29.00 18.19 -9.41
N ASN A 324 -27.70 18.26 -9.74
CA ASN A 324 -26.75 19.16 -9.09
C ASN A 324 -26.54 20.44 -9.93
N PRO A 325 -26.95 21.63 -9.45
CA PRO A 325 -26.73 22.90 -10.16
C PRO A 325 -25.26 23.21 -10.44
N ALA A 326 -24.35 22.72 -9.59
CA ALA A 326 -22.91 22.92 -9.74
C ALA A 326 -22.28 22.07 -10.87
N GLY A 327 -23.04 21.12 -11.43
CA GLY A 327 -22.59 20.24 -12.51
C GLY A 327 -22.51 18.77 -12.13
N CYS A 328 -22.33 17.94 -13.14
CA CYS A 328 -22.46 16.49 -13.08
C CYS A 328 -21.12 15.74 -13.10
N GLY A 329 -20.10 16.24 -12.41
CA GLY A 329 -18.78 15.59 -12.34
C GLY A 329 -17.61 16.56 -12.47
N ASP A 330 -16.42 16.00 -12.63
CA ASP A 330 -15.21 16.73 -13.01
C ASP A 330 -14.99 16.69 -14.53
N TYR A 331 -15.36 17.77 -15.22
CA TYR A 331 -15.24 17.86 -16.66
C TYR A 331 -13.79 17.91 -17.16
N ASN A 332 -12.81 18.14 -16.26
CA ASN A 332 -11.40 18.01 -16.59
C ASN A 332 -10.99 16.55 -16.85
N VAL A 333 -11.80 15.57 -16.43
CA VAL A 333 -11.58 14.14 -16.69
C VAL A 333 -12.78 13.45 -17.33
N GLY A 334 -13.73 14.21 -17.87
CA GLY A 334 -14.91 13.70 -18.58
C GLY A 334 -14.61 13.05 -19.94
N GLY A 335 -15.61 12.34 -20.48
CA GLY A 335 -15.53 11.66 -21.78
C GLY A 335 -14.48 10.54 -21.80
N ASN A 336 -13.74 10.42 -22.90
CA ASN A 336 -12.67 9.41 -23.05
C ASN A 336 -11.30 9.88 -22.50
N ARG A 337 -11.24 11.05 -21.88
CA ARG A 337 -9.97 11.64 -21.41
C ARG A 337 -9.17 10.74 -20.47
N PRO A 338 -9.77 9.97 -19.54
CA PRO A 338 -8.99 9.04 -18.73
C PRO A 338 -8.21 8.02 -19.56
N LEU A 339 -8.79 7.56 -20.66
CA LEU A 339 -8.17 6.59 -21.58
C LEU A 339 -7.16 7.22 -22.53
N THR A 340 -7.33 8.49 -22.92
CA THR A 340 -6.47 9.16 -23.92
C THR A 340 -5.39 10.06 -23.32
N ASN A 341 -5.48 10.40 -22.03
CA ASN A 341 -4.49 11.25 -21.37
C ASN A 341 -3.09 10.59 -21.38
N ARG A 342 -2.08 11.36 -21.81
CA ARG A 342 -0.65 10.95 -21.85
C ARG A 342 -0.15 10.38 -20.52
N LYS A 343 -0.64 10.90 -19.38
CA LYS A 343 -0.25 10.44 -18.05
C LYS A 343 -0.61 8.96 -17.82
N GLY A 344 -1.72 8.51 -18.42
CA GLY A 344 -2.12 7.10 -18.43
C GLY A 344 -2.28 6.49 -17.04
N TRP A 345 -2.73 7.28 -16.05
CA TRP A 345 -2.88 6.86 -14.66
C TRP A 345 -3.85 5.68 -14.50
N VAL A 346 -4.99 5.73 -15.19
CA VAL A 346 -6.01 4.67 -15.14
C VAL A 346 -5.51 3.32 -15.69
N ARG A 347 -4.42 3.30 -16.46
CA ARG A 347 -3.88 2.11 -17.13
C ARG A 347 -3.04 1.22 -16.22
N SER A 348 -2.97 1.53 -14.92
CA SER A 348 -2.17 0.77 -13.96
C SER A 348 -2.77 0.79 -12.58
N THR A 349 -2.40 -0.22 -11.79
CA THR A 349 -2.64 -0.33 -10.36
C THR A 349 -1.38 -0.92 -9.76
N HIS A 350 -0.47 -0.07 -9.28
CA HIS A 350 0.77 -0.50 -8.65
C HIS A 350 0.70 -0.28 -7.15
N TYR A 351 1.18 -1.26 -6.40
CA TYR A 351 1.27 -1.17 -4.95
C TYR A 351 2.62 -0.58 -4.52
N ARG A 352 2.63 0.11 -3.38
CA ARG A 352 3.88 0.54 -2.74
C ARG A 352 4.65 -0.69 -2.25
N TYR A 353 3.94 -1.60 -1.58
CA TYR A 353 4.43 -2.88 -1.09
C TYR A 353 3.62 -4.02 -1.75
N PRO A 354 4.20 -5.20 -2.06
CA PRO A 354 3.52 -6.30 -2.76
C PRO A 354 2.37 -7.00 -2.00
N GLY A 355 1.28 -6.27 -1.70
CA GLY A 355 0.04 -6.74 -1.07
C GLY A 355 0.20 -7.24 0.38
N PRO A 356 -0.90 -7.44 1.13
CA PRO A 356 -0.88 -8.13 2.43
C PRO A 356 -0.70 -9.64 2.26
N ARG A 357 0.43 -10.04 1.69
CA ARG A 357 0.76 -11.41 1.29
C ARG A 357 1.17 -12.27 2.49
N PRO A 358 0.53 -13.44 2.71
CA PRO A 358 1.02 -14.41 3.67
C PRO A 358 2.36 -15.02 3.23
N ALA A 359 3.32 -15.15 4.15
CA ALA A 359 4.47 -16.03 3.99
C ALA A 359 4.10 -17.41 4.52
N VAL A 360 4.24 -18.45 3.70
CA VAL A 360 3.73 -19.80 4.00
C VAL A 360 4.88 -20.80 4.06
N ALA A 361 4.90 -21.62 5.10
CA ALA A 361 5.86 -22.70 5.28
C ALA A 361 5.20 -23.92 5.93
N ALA A 362 5.89 -25.06 5.92
CA ALA A 362 5.48 -26.24 6.67
C ALA A 362 6.28 -26.33 7.98
N GLU A 363 5.63 -26.68 9.08
CA GLU A 363 6.29 -27.03 10.33
C GLU A 363 6.75 -28.50 10.33
N PRO A 364 7.68 -28.90 11.23
CA PRO A 364 8.21 -30.27 11.27
C PRO A 364 7.15 -31.36 11.47
N ASP A 365 5.99 -31.04 12.03
CA ASP A 365 4.86 -31.94 12.22
C ASP A 365 3.92 -32.04 11.00
N GLY A 366 4.26 -31.37 9.89
CA GLY A 366 3.48 -31.37 8.66
C GLY A 366 2.34 -30.37 8.62
N ARG A 367 2.11 -29.57 9.67
CA ARG A 367 1.14 -28.47 9.63
C ARG A 367 1.64 -27.34 8.75
N LEU A 368 0.74 -26.75 7.97
CA LEU A 368 1.02 -25.47 7.33
C LEU A 368 1.00 -24.35 8.37
N VAL A 369 1.95 -23.42 8.25
CA VAL A 369 1.99 -22.18 9.01
C VAL A 369 1.98 -21.00 8.04
N ALA A 370 1.13 -20.00 8.34
CA ALA A 370 1.05 -18.74 7.62
C ALA A 370 1.48 -17.60 8.54
N TYR A 371 2.43 -16.80 8.06
CA TYR A 371 2.85 -15.55 8.68
C TYR A 371 2.30 -14.37 7.88
N GLY A 372 1.89 -13.31 8.54
CA GLY A 372 1.41 -12.10 7.88
C GLY A 372 1.48 -10.88 8.79
N VAL A 373 0.97 -9.75 8.33
CA VAL A 373 0.84 -8.54 9.15
C VAL A 373 -0.64 -8.24 9.37
N LEU A 374 -1.06 -8.21 10.64
CA LEU A 374 -2.39 -7.79 11.07
C LEU A 374 -2.26 -6.73 12.15
N GLY A 375 -3.05 -5.66 12.07
CA GLY A 375 -3.02 -4.61 13.09
C GLY A 375 -1.63 -3.97 13.24
N LEU A 376 -0.89 -3.88 12.15
CA LEU A 376 0.51 -3.41 12.06
C LEU A 376 1.55 -4.34 12.70
N ARG A 377 1.19 -5.57 13.07
CA ARG A 377 2.06 -6.50 13.81
C ARG A 377 2.20 -7.82 13.08
N ALA A 378 3.35 -8.47 13.22
CA ALA A 378 3.55 -9.80 12.66
C ALA A 378 2.67 -10.81 13.40
N VAL A 379 2.00 -11.67 12.66
CA VAL A 379 1.13 -12.72 13.21
C VAL A 379 1.48 -14.06 12.61
N ARG A 380 1.22 -15.12 13.37
CA ARG A 380 1.33 -16.51 12.93
C ARG A 380 -0.01 -17.20 13.11
N ARG A 381 -0.41 -17.98 12.10
CA ARG A 381 -1.54 -18.92 12.18
C ARG A 381 -1.09 -20.28 11.71
N ARG A 382 -1.56 -21.34 12.36
CA ARG A 382 -1.23 -22.73 12.04
C ARG A 382 -2.47 -23.49 11.65
N GLU A 383 -2.33 -24.46 10.76
CA GLU A 383 -3.38 -25.46 10.62
C GLU A 383 -3.60 -26.17 11.95
N SER A 384 -4.85 -26.40 12.34
CA SER A 384 -5.20 -27.11 13.58
C SER A 384 -4.66 -28.55 13.61
N ALA A 385 -4.59 -29.19 12.44
CA ALA A 385 -3.92 -30.47 12.19
C ALA A 385 -3.34 -30.49 10.76
N PRO A 386 -2.33 -31.32 10.47
CA PRO A 386 -1.74 -31.43 9.15
C PRO A 386 -2.80 -31.65 8.06
N GLY A 387 -2.85 -30.76 7.06
CA GLY A 387 -3.79 -30.87 5.94
C GLY A 387 -5.26 -30.58 6.29
N SER A 388 -5.58 -30.17 7.51
CA SER A 388 -6.96 -29.90 7.95
C SER A 388 -7.66 -28.78 7.17
N GLY A 389 -6.90 -27.82 6.63
CA GLY A 389 -7.46 -26.64 5.98
C GLY A 389 -8.08 -25.62 6.96
N VAL A 390 -7.98 -25.86 8.27
CA VAL A 390 -8.58 -25.03 9.32
C VAL A 390 -7.47 -24.35 10.11
N TRP A 391 -7.51 -23.02 10.19
CA TRP A 391 -6.53 -22.22 10.91
C TRP A 391 -6.89 -22.04 12.39
N ASP A 392 -5.90 -22.16 13.26
CA ASP A 392 -5.97 -21.78 14.66
C ASP A 392 -6.09 -20.25 14.82
N ALA A 393 -6.35 -19.82 16.06
CA ALA A 393 -6.30 -18.42 16.46
C ALA A 393 -4.92 -17.78 16.11
N PRO A 394 -4.88 -16.48 15.82
CA PRO A 394 -3.63 -15.80 15.50
C PRO A 394 -2.76 -15.65 16.75
N ASP A 395 -1.49 -16.02 16.61
CA ASP A 395 -0.44 -15.72 17.59
C ASP A 395 0.23 -14.39 17.23
N ASP A 396 0.19 -13.40 18.14
CA ASP A 396 0.93 -12.14 17.97
C ASP A 396 2.43 -12.36 18.15
N LEU A 397 3.19 -12.08 17.09
CA LEU A 397 4.65 -12.09 17.08
C LEU A 397 5.26 -10.70 17.27
N GLY A 398 4.45 -9.64 17.35
CA GLY A 398 4.93 -8.27 17.59
C GLY A 398 5.64 -7.63 16.40
N GLY A 399 6.69 -6.86 16.67
CA GLY A 399 7.53 -6.20 15.64
C GLY A 399 6.97 -4.91 15.02
N GLY A 400 5.73 -4.53 15.35
CA GLY A 400 5.03 -3.40 14.75
C GLY A 400 5.59 -2.01 15.10
N PRO A 401 5.21 -0.96 14.33
CA PRO A 401 4.37 -0.99 13.13
C PRO A 401 5.12 -1.48 11.89
N LEU A 402 4.60 -2.52 11.23
CA LEU A 402 5.17 -3.10 10.02
C LEU A 402 4.42 -2.66 8.76
N ALA A 403 5.15 -2.52 7.65
CA ALA A 403 4.59 -2.60 6.31
C ALA A 403 3.82 -3.93 6.16
N PRO A 404 2.81 -4.01 5.28
CA PRO A 404 1.81 -5.08 5.32
C PRO A 404 2.30 -6.45 4.82
N VAL A 405 3.60 -6.63 4.60
CA VAL A 405 4.18 -7.88 4.08
C VAL A 405 5.47 -8.22 4.82
N LEU A 406 5.67 -9.52 5.01
CA LEU A 406 6.88 -10.08 5.60
C LEU A 406 7.71 -10.77 4.51
N GLY A 407 9.03 -10.60 4.57
CA GLY A 407 9.97 -11.53 3.96
C GLY A 407 10.13 -12.75 4.84
N SER A 408 10.51 -13.90 4.26
CA SER A 408 10.78 -15.11 5.03
C SER A 408 11.86 -15.96 4.39
N ALA A 409 12.57 -16.74 5.21
CA ALA A 409 13.44 -17.83 4.76
C ALA A 409 13.35 -19.00 5.73
N THR A 410 13.53 -20.22 5.22
CA THR A 410 13.63 -21.44 6.02
C THR A 410 15.07 -21.90 6.02
N LEU A 411 15.69 -22.01 7.20
CA LEU A 411 17.04 -22.55 7.34
C LEU A 411 17.06 -24.05 7.01
N PRO A 412 18.25 -24.62 6.67
CA PRO A 412 18.40 -26.06 6.45
C PRO A 412 17.96 -26.93 7.63
N ASP A 413 18.01 -26.40 8.85
CA ASP A 413 17.56 -27.10 10.07
C ASP A 413 16.05 -27.02 10.31
N GLY A 414 15.28 -26.35 9.43
CA GLY A 414 13.83 -26.20 9.53
C GLY A 414 13.36 -25.01 10.37
N ARG A 415 14.26 -24.15 10.86
CA ARG A 415 13.88 -22.90 11.53
C ARG A 415 13.43 -21.85 10.53
N HIS A 416 12.36 -21.14 10.86
CA HIS A 416 11.89 -20.00 10.10
C HIS A 416 12.53 -18.68 10.57
N LEU A 417 12.93 -17.86 9.61
CA LEU A 417 13.28 -16.46 9.80
C LEU A 417 12.23 -15.61 9.11
N LEU A 418 11.79 -14.55 9.78
CA LEU A 418 10.87 -13.54 9.26
C LEU A 418 11.58 -12.20 9.21
N PHE A 419 11.25 -11.41 8.20
CA PHE A 419 11.80 -10.08 7.98
C PHE A 419 10.67 -9.08 7.77
N GLY A 420 10.77 -7.89 8.36
CA GLY A 420 9.79 -6.83 8.20
C GLY A 420 10.44 -5.49 7.84
N LEU A 421 9.72 -4.66 7.08
CA LEU A 421 9.98 -3.23 6.98
C LEU A 421 9.18 -2.53 8.09
N ARG A 422 9.86 -2.02 9.11
CA ARG A 422 9.26 -1.35 10.27
C ARG A 422 9.27 0.16 10.08
N PHE A 423 8.16 0.80 10.40
CA PHE A 423 8.06 2.25 10.61
C PHE A 423 8.55 2.53 12.03
N SER A 424 9.85 2.74 12.20
CA SER A 424 10.48 2.91 13.52
C SER A 424 10.12 4.24 14.17
N ALA A 425 9.81 5.25 13.36
CA ALA A 425 9.23 6.51 13.78
C ALA A 425 8.34 7.07 12.68
N LEU A 426 7.25 7.75 13.06
CA LEU A 426 6.38 8.45 12.13
C LEU A 426 5.73 9.64 12.83
N GLY A 427 6.34 10.81 12.71
CA GLY A 427 5.83 12.07 13.24
C GLY A 427 5.78 13.18 12.18
N GLY A 428 4.86 14.12 12.38
CA GLY A 428 4.80 15.38 11.62
C GLY A 428 5.77 16.43 12.16
N HIS A 429 5.69 17.64 11.62
CA HIS A 429 6.40 18.81 12.16
C HIS A 429 7.92 18.71 12.22
N GLY A 430 8.51 18.05 11.22
CA GLY A 430 9.95 17.80 11.18
C GLY A 430 10.44 16.79 12.22
N ALA A 431 9.55 16.06 12.89
CA ALA A 431 9.92 14.92 13.72
C ALA A 431 10.36 13.71 12.86
N ASP A 432 10.89 12.69 13.55
CA ASP A 432 11.43 11.50 12.91
C ASP A 432 10.37 10.76 12.09
N ASN A 433 10.78 10.31 10.92
CA ASN A 433 9.96 9.58 9.97
C ASN A 433 10.82 8.50 9.31
N GLU A 434 11.03 7.40 10.02
CA GLU A 434 12.12 6.47 9.79
C GLU A 434 11.63 5.06 9.50
N ARG A 435 12.40 4.36 8.66
CA ARG A 435 12.19 2.98 8.27
C ARG A 435 13.41 2.19 8.70
N GLU A 436 13.21 0.95 9.09
CA GLU A 436 14.29 -0.01 9.28
C GLU A 436 13.84 -1.41 8.89
N ILE A 437 14.81 -2.28 8.59
CA ILE A 437 14.59 -3.69 8.40
C ILE A 437 14.78 -4.40 9.73
N VAL A 438 13.86 -5.30 10.06
CA VAL A 438 13.88 -6.09 11.29
C VAL A 438 13.83 -7.58 10.99
N ALA A 439 14.41 -8.40 11.87
CA ALA A 439 14.41 -9.84 11.76
C ALA A 439 13.85 -10.51 13.03
N LEU A 440 13.12 -11.61 12.84
CA LEU A 440 12.63 -12.49 13.89
C LEU A 440 13.03 -13.93 13.55
N GLU A 441 13.76 -14.59 14.46
CA GLU A 441 14.31 -15.93 14.23
C GLU A 441 13.76 -16.94 15.23
N GLN A 442 13.34 -18.11 14.75
CA GLN A 442 12.98 -19.22 15.64
C GLN A 442 14.19 -19.71 16.45
N ARG A 443 13.96 -20.05 17.72
CA ARG A 443 15.00 -20.68 18.57
C ARG A 443 15.26 -22.13 18.17
N SER A 444 14.20 -22.84 17.81
CA SER A 444 14.19 -24.23 17.35
C SER A 444 13.09 -24.40 16.30
N PRO A 445 13.18 -25.40 15.40
CA PRO A 445 12.13 -25.66 14.40
C PRO A 445 10.76 -25.84 15.06
N GLY A 446 9.74 -25.14 14.56
CA GLY A 446 8.38 -25.13 15.13
C GLY A 446 8.24 -24.47 16.52
N GLY A 447 9.34 -24.01 17.12
CA GLY A 447 9.39 -23.50 18.48
C GLY A 447 9.09 -22.00 18.64
N ALA A 448 9.44 -21.50 19.82
CA ALA A 448 9.34 -20.08 20.14
C ALA A 448 10.36 -19.24 19.35
N PHE A 449 10.04 -17.96 19.15
CA PHE A 449 10.93 -17.00 18.52
C PHE A 449 11.89 -16.34 19.53
N ARG A 450 13.00 -15.82 19.02
CA ARG A 450 13.88 -14.86 19.73
C ARG A 450 13.20 -13.49 19.77
N ALA A 451 13.83 -12.53 20.45
CA ALA A 451 13.40 -11.14 20.35
C ALA A 451 13.68 -10.60 18.93
N TRP A 452 12.89 -9.62 18.50
CA TRP A 452 13.15 -8.89 17.26
C TRP A 452 14.52 -8.23 17.28
N GLN A 453 15.27 -8.38 16.18
CA GLN A 453 16.55 -7.74 15.96
C GLN A 453 16.39 -6.66 14.89
N GLY A 454 16.82 -5.43 15.19
CA GLY A 454 16.98 -4.39 14.17
C GLY A 454 18.19 -4.70 13.29
N LEU A 455 17.99 -4.74 11.98
CA LEU A 455 19.05 -4.84 10.97
C LEU A 455 19.41 -3.46 10.40
N GLY A 456 18.71 -2.40 10.83
CA GLY A 456 18.94 -1.03 10.39
C GLY A 456 18.40 -0.75 9.00
N ASN A 457 18.91 0.31 8.37
CA ASN A 457 18.52 0.76 7.03
C ASN A 457 19.73 0.64 6.08
N PRO A 458 19.57 0.15 4.83
CA PRO A 458 20.67 0.19 3.85
C PRO A 458 21.10 1.61 3.48
N GLU A 459 20.23 2.60 3.66
CA GLU A 459 20.50 4.01 3.40
C GLU A 459 21.03 4.73 4.63
N ARG A 460 21.96 5.67 4.42
CA ARG A 460 22.51 6.51 5.50
C ARG A 460 21.68 7.77 5.77
N GLY A 461 20.99 8.30 4.76
CA GLY A 461 20.22 9.54 4.88
C GLY A 461 18.80 9.28 5.39
N HIS A 462 18.31 10.11 6.33
CA HIS A 462 16.96 9.94 6.90
C HIS A 462 15.86 9.94 5.84
N ASP A 463 15.92 10.83 4.85
CA ASP A 463 14.91 10.87 3.79
C ASP A 463 15.07 9.68 2.83
N ASN A 464 16.27 9.39 2.32
CA ASN A 464 16.51 8.22 1.46
C ASN A 464 16.03 6.92 2.12
N GLY A 465 16.31 6.73 3.41
CA GLY A 465 15.93 5.55 4.17
C GLY A 465 14.43 5.26 4.18
N ARG A 466 13.59 6.25 3.94
CA ARG A 466 12.13 6.06 3.81
C ARG A 466 11.72 5.29 2.55
N ARG A 467 12.55 5.35 1.52
CA ARG A 467 12.24 4.90 0.16
C ARG A 467 12.75 3.51 -0.16
N ILE A 468 13.23 2.80 0.86
CA ILE A 468 13.59 1.39 0.75
C ILE A 468 12.33 0.53 0.56
N GLY A 469 12.55 -0.63 -0.04
CA GLY A 469 11.53 -1.65 -0.29
C GLY A 469 11.31 -2.61 0.88
N VAL A 470 10.43 -3.57 0.67
CA VAL A 470 10.24 -4.70 1.60
C VAL A 470 11.34 -5.76 1.47
N PRO A 471 11.68 -6.48 2.55
CA PRO A 471 12.73 -7.50 2.52
C PRO A 471 12.30 -8.76 1.77
N VAL A 472 13.19 -9.28 0.92
CA VAL A 472 13.10 -10.61 0.30
C VAL A 472 14.34 -11.41 0.69
N ALA A 473 14.16 -12.66 1.10
CA ALA A 473 15.27 -13.48 1.59
C ALA A 473 15.24 -14.89 1.00
N VAL A 474 16.43 -15.50 0.92
CA VAL A 474 16.59 -16.91 0.56
C VAL A 474 17.70 -17.53 1.39
N ALA A 475 17.52 -18.78 1.80
CA ALA A 475 18.58 -19.58 2.44
C ALA A 475 19.31 -20.39 1.36
N ALA A 476 20.63 -20.27 1.32
CA ALA A 476 21.48 -21.05 0.42
C ALA A 476 21.86 -22.40 1.07
N PRO A 477 22.21 -23.43 0.27
CA PRO A 477 22.65 -24.73 0.77
C PRO A 477 23.87 -24.68 1.69
N ASP A 478 24.68 -23.63 1.59
CA ASP A 478 25.83 -23.37 2.47
C ASP A 478 25.42 -22.92 3.90
N GLY A 479 24.11 -22.80 4.17
CA GLY A 479 23.55 -22.41 5.46
C GLY A 479 23.50 -20.90 5.70
N ARG A 480 23.94 -20.08 4.75
CA ARG A 480 23.81 -18.61 4.83
C ARG A 480 22.44 -18.17 4.36
N VAL A 481 21.98 -17.04 4.90
CA VAL A 481 20.74 -16.39 4.45
C VAL A 481 21.09 -15.08 3.78
N HIS A 482 20.68 -14.93 2.52
CA HIS A 482 20.83 -13.71 1.76
C HIS A 482 19.55 -12.90 1.86
N LEU A 483 19.65 -11.69 2.39
CA LEU A 483 18.57 -10.72 2.51
C LEU A 483 18.77 -9.63 1.46
N PHE A 484 17.69 -9.26 0.77
CA PHE A 484 17.67 -8.29 -0.30
C PHE A 484 16.59 -7.25 -0.08
N VAL A 485 16.91 -5.99 -0.36
CA VAL A 485 16.01 -4.85 -0.23
C VAL A 485 16.23 -3.91 -1.41
N ARG A 486 15.16 -3.47 -2.06
CA ARG A 486 15.25 -2.37 -3.02
C ARG A 486 15.67 -1.09 -2.29
N ASN A 487 16.73 -0.43 -2.75
CA ASN A 487 17.27 0.77 -2.11
C ASN A 487 16.57 2.06 -2.62
N ALA A 488 16.93 3.23 -2.08
CA ALA A 488 16.27 4.49 -2.42
C ALA A 488 16.51 4.94 -3.87
N GLU A 489 17.66 4.58 -4.43
CA GLU A 489 18.06 4.81 -5.82
C GLU A 489 17.45 3.79 -6.79
N LYS A 490 16.49 2.96 -6.32
CA LYS A 490 15.82 1.91 -7.09
C LYS A 490 16.79 0.84 -7.60
N GLY A 491 17.92 0.63 -6.92
CA GLY A 491 18.80 -0.52 -7.07
C GLY A 491 18.56 -1.57 -5.98
N LEU A 492 19.52 -2.46 -5.79
CA LEU A 492 19.43 -3.57 -4.83
C LEU A 492 20.50 -3.42 -3.75
N SER A 493 20.10 -3.56 -2.49
CA SER A 493 21.02 -3.72 -1.36
C SER A 493 20.88 -5.11 -0.75
N THR A 494 21.99 -5.65 -0.25
CA THR A 494 22.04 -6.98 0.35
C THR A 494 22.70 -6.97 1.73
N ARG A 495 22.31 -7.96 2.54
CA ARG A 495 22.92 -8.29 3.83
C ARG A 495 22.91 -9.80 3.97
N VAL A 496 23.97 -10.40 4.51
CA VAL A 496 24.10 -11.86 4.61
C VAL A 496 24.21 -12.27 6.06
N ARG A 497 23.40 -13.26 6.47
CA ARG A 497 23.53 -13.96 7.74
C ARG A 497 24.47 -15.14 7.56
N ASP A 498 25.56 -15.17 8.33
CA ASP A 498 26.47 -16.32 8.36
C ASP A 498 25.85 -17.53 9.06
N THR A 499 26.54 -18.67 9.01
CA THR A 499 26.09 -19.92 9.63
C THR A 499 26.06 -19.86 11.17
N ALA A 500 26.81 -18.93 11.78
CA ALA A 500 26.77 -18.65 13.21
C ALA A 500 25.63 -17.69 13.61
N GLY A 501 24.88 -17.18 12.63
CA GLY A 501 23.77 -16.26 12.83
C GLY A 501 24.13 -14.79 12.98
N ARG A 502 25.37 -14.41 12.64
CA ARG A 502 25.79 -13.00 12.59
C ARG A 502 25.47 -12.42 11.23
N TRP A 503 25.06 -11.16 11.21
CA TRP A 503 24.76 -10.44 9.98
C TRP A 503 25.94 -9.56 9.54
N SER A 504 26.29 -9.62 8.25
CA SER A 504 27.22 -8.69 7.59
C SER A 504 26.72 -7.25 7.65
N GLY A 505 27.52 -6.25 7.27
CA GLY A 505 27.01 -4.91 6.94
C GLY A 505 26.06 -4.92 5.73
N TRP A 506 25.32 -3.82 5.55
CA TRP A 506 24.59 -3.58 4.29
C TRP A 506 25.58 -3.27 3.17
N LEU A 507 25.35 -3.87 2.02
CA LEU A 507 26.11 -3.65 0.79
C LEU A 507 25.15 -3.25 -0.33
N ASP A 508 25.41 -2.13 -0.98
CA ASP A 508 24.75 -1.79 -2.25
C ASP A 508 25.38 -2.59 -3.39
N VAL A 509 24.56 -3.33 -4.13
CA VAL A 509 25.00 -4.14 -5.28
C VAL A 509 24.58 -3.53 -6.62
N GLY A 510 24.11 -2.28 -6.60
CA GLY A 510 23.80 -1.50 -7.79
C GLY A 510 22.55 -1.98 -8.53
N GLY A 511 22.53 -1.76 -9.85
CA GLY A 511 21.32 -1.81 -10.67
C GLY A 511 20.62 -0.45 -10.71
N GLY A 512 19.30 -0.42 -10.87
CA GLY A 512 18.55 0.84 -10.90
C GLY A 512 17.20 0.73 -11.59
N GLU A 513 16.30 1.68 -11.32
CA GLU A 513 14.94 1.71 -11.89
C GLU A 513 14.14 0.39 -11.76
N ILE A 514 14.23 -0.28 -10.61
CA ILE A 514 13.36 -1.42 -10.24
C ILE A 514 12.25 -1.05 -9.25
N GLN A 515 11.17 -1.84 -9.27
CA GLN A 515 10.12 -1.84 -8.25
C GLN A 515 10.36 -2.90 -7.18
N ASP A 516 9.58 -2.82 -6.09
CA ASP A 516 9.37 -3.96 -5.19
C ASP A 516 8.70 -5.14 -5.92
N GLY A 517 8.68 -6.30 -5.28
CA GLY A 517 8.29 -7.57 -5.92
C GLY A 517 9.49 -8.32 -6.48
N LEU A 518 10.62 -8.27 -5.77
CA LEU A 518 11.82 -9.04 -6.09
C LEU A 518 11.52 -10.55 -5.96
N SER A 519 12.16 -11.35 -6.81
CA SER A 519 12.21 -12.81 -6.66
C SER A 519 13.64 -13.24 -6.40
N ALA A 520 13.86 -14.00 -5.32
CA ALA A 520 15.14 -14.60 -5.00
C ALA A 520 15.01 -16.13 -5.05
N VAL A 521 15.93 -16.79 -5.74
CA VAL A 521 15.97 -18.25 -5.90
C VAL A 521 17.41 -18.74 -5.82
N VAL A 522 17.58 -20.03 -5.52
CA VAL A 522 18.88 -20.71 -5.58
C VAL A 522 18.84 -21.71 -6.72
N ASP A 523 19.86 -21.71 -7.57
CA ASP A 523 19.98 -22.65 -8.69
C ASP A 523 20.47 -24.04 -8.23
N ALA A 524 20.60 -24.98 -9.17
CA ALA A 524 21.08 -26.33 -8.88
C ALA A 524 22.56 -26.40 -8.44
N ALA A 525 23.37 -25.39 -8.77
CA ALA A 525 24.76 -25.30 -8.33
C ALA A 525 24.89 -24.73 -6.90
N GLY A 526 23.86 -24.06 -6.40
CA GLY A 526 23.86 -23.37 -5.11
C GLY A 526 24.11 -21.87 -5.20
N CYS A 527 24.11 -21.30 -6.41
CA CYS A 527 24.21 -19.86 -6.62
C CYS A 527 22.87 -19.18 -6.34
N VAL A 528 22.94 -18.02 -5.67
CA VAL A 528 21.78 -17.17 -5.37
C VAL A 528 21.53 -16.22 -6.54
N HIS A 529 20.30 -16.24 -7.08
CA HIS A 529 19.84 -15.34 -8.13
C HIS A 529 18.73 -14.43 -7.60
N VAL A 530 18.76 -13.16 -8.01
CA VAL A 530 17.71 -12.18 -7.72
C VAL A 530 17.23 -11.54 -9.03
N PHE A 531 15.91 -11.43 -9.19
CA PHE A 531 15.28 -10.79 -10.34
C PHE A 531 14.30 -9.72 -9.91
N ALA A 532 14.17 -8.68 -10.74
CA ALA A 532 13.22 -7.60 -10.50
C ALA A 532 12.65 -7.05 -11.82
N ALA A 533 11.41 -6.56 -11.76
CA ALA A 533 10.84 -5.78 -12.84
C ALA A 533 11.48 -4.39 -12.87
N GLY A 534 12.16 -4.09 -13.96
CA GLY A 534 12.69 -2.77 -14.25
C GLY A 534 11.76 -1.96 -15.15
N ARG A 535 11.99 -0.66 -15.22
CA ARG A 535 11.23 0.25 -16.07
C ARG A 535 11.29 -0.13 -17.56
N PHE A 536 12.41 -0.72 -18.00
CA PHE A 536 12.70 -1.01 -19.40
C PHE A 536 13.11 -2.46 -19.67
N ALA A 537 13.39 -3.25 -18.64
CA ALA A 537 14.02 -4.56 -18.74
C ALA A 537 13.73 -5.42 -17.52
N VAL A 538 14.15 -6.69 -17.55
CA VAL A 538 14.26 -7.50 -16.33
C VAL A 538 15.68 -7.32 -15.77
N HIS A 539 15.78 -7.02 -14.47
CA HIS A 539 17.07 -6.95 -13.79
C HIS A 539 17.45 -8.30 -13.22
N HIS A 540 18.76 -8.60 -13.21
CA HIS A 540 19.30 -9.84 -12.69
C HIS A 540 20.57 -9.56 -11.88
N TRP A 541 20.65 -10.16 -10.70
CA TRP A 541 21.86 -10.25 -9.89
C TRP A 541 22.12 -11.72 -9.58
N THR A 542 23.39 -12.14 -9.59
CA THR A 542 23.77 -13.51 -9.18
C THR A 542 25.22 -13.61 -8.73
N GLN A 543 25.58 -14.74 -8.13
CA GLN A 543 26.95 -15.12 -7.77
C GLN A 543 27.66 -15.75 -8.99
N ASP A 544 28.98 -15.57 -9.10
CA ASP A 544 29.80 -16.30 -10.10
C ASP A 544 30.03 -17.76 -9.67
N ALA A 545 30.15 -18.00 -8.36
CA ALA A 545 30.17 -19.33 -7.76
C ALA A 545 29.40 -19.36 -6.43
N PRO A 546 28.90 -20.54 -6.00
CA PRO A 546 28.24 -20.69 -4.70
C PRO A 546 29.21 -20.25 -3.60
N GLY A 547 28.75 -19.42 -2.67
CA GLY A 547 29.65 -18.85 -1.66
C GLY A 547 29.97 -17.37 -1.88
N GLU A 548 30.00 -16.91 -3.12
CA GLU A 548 30.56 -15.60 -3.47
C GLU A 548 29.58 -14.42 -3.27
N ALA A 549 30.05 -13.21 -3.58
CA ALA A 549 29.21 -12.02 -3.52
C ALA A 549 28.18 -12.03 -4.66
N VAL A 550 26.97 -11.57 -4.35
CA VAL A 550 25.94 -11.32 -5.37
C VAL A 550 26.28 -10.01 -6.09
N THR A 551 26.40 -10.07 -7.42
CA THR A 551 26.74 -8.90 -8.26
C THR A 551 25.70 -8.68 -9.34
N ALA A 552 25.52 -7.42 -9.77
CA ALA A 552 24.62 -7.06 -10.86
C ALA A 552 25.12 -7.62 -12.19
N ARG A 553 24.18 -8.13 -13.00
CA ARG A 553 24.43 -8.58 -14.38
C ARG A 553 23.86 -7.58 -15.37
N THR A 554 24.26 -7.73 -16.63
CA THR A 554 23.61 -7.04 -17.75
C THR A 554 22.12 -7.34 -17.71
N GLN A 555 21.29 -6.28 -17.74
CA GLN A 555 19.84 -6.39 -17.73
C GLN A 555 19.37 -7.20 -18.93
N ILE A 556 18.31 -7.98 -18.74
CA ILE A 556 17.72 -8.78 -19.83
C ILE A 556 16.82 -7.86 -20.65
N THR A 557 17.30 -7.42 -21.82
CA THR A 557 16.57 -6.57 -22.78
C THR A 557 16.11 -7.41 -23.99
N GLY A 558 15.42 -6.82 -24.98
CA GLY A 558 14.94 -7.58 -26.16
C GLY A 558 13.77 -8.55 -25.88
N VAL A 559 13.43 -8.75 -24.61
CA VAL A 559 12.21 -9.44 -24.15
C VAL A 559 11.10 -8.43 -23.85
N PRO A 560 9.81 -8.83 -23.86
CA PRO A 560 8.72 -7.96 -23.45
C PRO A 560 8.94 -7.43 -22.02
N VAL A 561 8.80 -6.11 -21.84
CA VAL A 561 9.01 -5.46 -20.54
C VAL A 561 7.97 -5.94 -19.52
N PRO A 562 8.39 -6.38 -18.32
CA PRO A 562 7.46 -6.82 -17.28
C PRO A 562 6.52 -5.70 -16.84
N GLY A 563 5.24 -6.05 -16.63
CA GLY A 563 4.26 -5.18 -16.00
C GLY A 563 4.39 -5.16 -14.47
N ASP A 564 4.76 -6.30 -13.87
CA ASP A 564 4.95 -6.51 -12.43
C ASP A 564 6.17 -7.41 -12.19
N GLY A 565 6.58 -7.59 -10.92
CA GLY A 565 7.70 -8.44 -10.53
C GLY A 565 7.62 -9.87 -11.10
N PRO A 566 8.70 -10.41 -11.71
CA PRO A 566 8.69 -11.75 -12.28
C PRO A 566 8.80 -12.81 -11.21
N ALA A 567 8.05 -13.91 -11.34
CA ALA A 567 8.36 -15.14 -10.60
C ALA A 567 9.62 -15.79 -11.18
N ALA A 568 10.41 -16.43 -10.35
CA ALA A 568 11.58 -17.20 -10.77
C ALA A 568 11.46 -18.64 -10.29
N LEU A 569 11.87 -19.59 -11.14
CA LEU A 569 11.91 -21.02 -10.82
C LEU A 569 13.21 -21.63 -11.32
N ALA A 570 13.98 -22.21 -10.42
CA ALA A 570 15.23 -22.87 -10.77
C ALA A 570 14.98 -24.20 -11.50
N GLY A 571 15.74 -24.42 -12.55
CA GLY A 571 15.86 -25.68 -13.29
C GLY A 571 17.01 -26.53 -12.77
N THR A 572 16.97 -27.82 -13.11
CA THR A 572 18.01 -28.79 -12.72
C THR A 572 19.32 -28.62 -13.47
N ASP A 573 19.31 -27.89 -14.58
CA ASP A 573 20.47 -27.56 -15.42
C ASP A 573 21.15 -26.25 -15.01
N GLY A 574 20.74 -25.64 -13.89
CA GLY A 574 21.21 -24.33 -13.44
C GLY A 574 20.52 -23.15 -14.13
N SER A 575 19.67 -23.38 -15.13
CA SER A 575 18.86 -22.30 -15.72
C SER A 575 17.74 -21.86 -14.77
N ILE A 576 17.29 -20.62 -14.90
CA ILE A 576 16.13 -20.08 -14.19
C ILE A 576 15.04 -19.74 -15.21
N GLU A 577 13.83 -20.26 -15.01
CA GLU A 577 12.65 -19.81 -15.76
C GLU A 577 11.97 -18.66 -15.03
N LEU A 578 11.76 -17.57 -15.75
CA LEU A 578 11.04 -16.39 -15.31
C LEU A 578 9.64 -16.38 -15.90
N PHE A 579 8.64 -16.11 -15.05
CA PHE A 579 7.24 -16.03 -15.43
C PHE A 579 6.66 -14.68 -15.03
N TYR A 580 6.13 -13.94 -15.99
CA TYR A 580 5.52 -12.64 -15.73
C TYR A 580 4.50 -12.26 -16.81
N ARG A 581 3.75 -11.19 -16.58
CA ARG A 581 2.90 -10.58 -17.61
C ARG A 581 3.59 -9.36 -18.16
N ALA A 582 3.72 -9.28 -19.47
CA ALA A 582 4.29 -8.11 -20.11
C ALA A 582 3.38 -6.88 -19.95
N ALA A 583 3.95 -5.69 -20.12
CA ALA A 583 3.23 -4.42 -20.03
C ALA A 583 1.94 -4.42 -20.88
N ALA A 584 0.80 -4.20 -20.22
CA ALA A 584 -0.55 -4.16 -20.76
C ALA A 584 -0.97 -5.45 -21.50
N LYS A 585 -0.37 -6.60 -21.17
CA LYS A 585 -0.69 -7.90 -21.77
C LYS A 585 -1.33 -8.82 -20.74
N ALA A 586 -2.31 -9.59 -21.22
CA ALA A 586 -2.94 -10.62 -20.42
C ALA A 586 -2.15 -11.92 -20.46
N ALA A 587 -1.52 -12.24 -21.60
CA ALA A 587 -0.77 -13.47 -21.78
C ALA A 587 0.47 -13.55 -20.87
N LEU A 588 0.78 -14.77 -20.46
CA LEU A 588 2.02 -15.09 -19.76
C LEU A 588 3.21 -14.88 -20.71
N THR A 589 4.31 -14.33 -20.19
CA THR A 589 5.62 -14.25 -20.82
C THR A 589 6.58 -15.16 -20.07
N THR A 590 7.30 -16.00 -20.80
CA THR A 590 8.32 -16.90 -20.24
C THR A 590 9.69 -16.60 -20.80
N VAL A 591 10.65 -16.33 -19.91
CA VAL A 591 12.06 -16.08 -20.24
C VAL A 591 12.90 -17.06 -19.46
N ARG A 592 13.78 -17.80 -20.13
CA ARG A 592 14.77 -18.65 -19.46
C ARG A 592 16.10 -17.93 -19.42
N THR A 593 16.80 -17.98 -18.29
CA THR A 593 18.18 -17.52 -18.23
C THR A 593 19.05 -18.55 -18.94
N SER A 594 19.67 -18.15 -20.05
CA SER A 594 20.51 -19.01 -20.89
C SER A 594 21.61 -18.17 -21.54
N GLU A 595 22.31 -18.75 -22.51
CA GLU A 595 23.54 -18.26 -23.14
C GLU A 595 23.50 -16.79 -23.63
N THR A 596 24.68 -16.30 -24.00
CA THR A 596 24.96 -14.88 -24.25
C THR A 596 24.22 -14.29 -25.46
N ALA A 597 24.24 -12.96 -25.57
CA ALA A 597 23.51 -12.21 -26.60
C ALA A 597 23.83 -12.65 -28.03
N ASP A 598 25.05 -13.11 -28.30
CA ASP A 598 25.51 -13.55 -29.63
C ASP A 598 24.71 -14.74 -30.18
N GLU A 599 24.11 -15.55 -29.31
CA GLU A 599 23.34 -16.75 -29.70
C GLU A 599 21.82 -16.50 -29.76
N THR A 600 21.32 -15.50 -29.01
CA THR A 600 19.89 -15.30 -28.77
C THR A 600 19.34 -13.99 -29.32
N GLY A 601 20.20 -13.00 -29.60
CA GLY A 601 19.80 -11.64 -29.95
C GLY A 601 19.14 -10.87 -28.78
N ILE A 602 19.31 -11.35 -27.55
CA ILE A 602 18.77 -10.79 -26.30
C ILE A 602 19.96 -10.34 -25.47
N ASP A 603 20.04 -9.05 -25.10
CA ASP A 603 21.11 -8.58 -24.21
C ASP A 603 20.92 -9.19 -22.82
N GLY A 604 22.03 -9.48 -22.15
CA GLY A 604 22.03 -10.16 -20.85
C GLY A 604 21.85 -11.68 -20.99
N PHE A 605 21.66 -12.36 -19.86
CA PHE A 605 21.61 -13.82 -19.81
C PHE A 605 20.16 -14.31 -19.92
N GLY A 606 19.62 -14.33 -21.14
CA GLY A 606 18.19 -14.59 -21.35
C GLY A 606 17.82 -15.11 -22.74
N ARG A 607 16.77 -15.93 -22.79
CA ARG A 607 16.10 -16.37 -24.03
C ARG A 607 14.61 -16.43 -23.82
N ARG A 608 13.84 -15.85 -24.74
CA ARG A 608 12.39 -16.06 -24.78
C ARG A 608 12.11 -17.49 -25.22
N ILE A 609 11.32 -18.21 -24.43
CA ILE A 609 10.85 -19.56 -24.76
C ILE A 609 9.34 -19.53 -25.01
N PRO A 610 8.77 -20.55 -25.70
CA PRO A 610 7.33 -20.59 -25.96
C PRO A 610 6.53 -20.44 -24.67
N ASP A 611 5.59 -19.49 -24.68
CA ASP A 611 4.75 -19.19 -23.52
C ASP A 611 3.81 -20.37 -23.22
N ARG A 612 3.56 -20.63 -21.94
CA ARG A 612 2.59 -21.65 -21.51
C ARG A 612 1.17 -21.12 -21.72
N ALA A 613 0.60 -21.44 -22.88
CA ALA A 613 -0.73 -20.96 -23.30
C ALA A 613 -1.84 -21.34 -22.31
N GLY A 614 -2.84 -20.46 -22.15
CA GLY A 614 -4.01 -20.70 -21.30
C GLY A 614 -3.79 -20.36 -19.83
N PHE A 615 -3.04 -19.28 -19.53
CA PHE A 615 -2.87 -18.75 -18.17
C PHE A 615 -2.98 -17.22 -18.16
N ASP A 616 -3.96 -16.70 -18.90
CA ASP A 616 -4.15 -15.27 -19.12
C ASP A 616 -4.77 -14.58 -17.91
N GLY A 617 -4.45 -13.30 -17.71
CA GLY A 617 -4.99 -12.51 -16.60
C GLY A 617 -4.21 -11.22 -16.38
N TYR A 618 -4.12 -10.73 -15.15
CA TYR A 618 -3.32 -9.54 -14.83
C TYR A 618 -2.61 -9.67 -13.49
N GLY A 619 -1.69 -8.74 -13.20
CA GLY A 619 -0.93 -8.71 -11.95
C GLY A 619 0.19 -9.75 -11.86
N PRO A 620 0.83 -9.87 -10.67
CA PRO A 620 1.93 -10.79 -10.43
C PRO A 620 1.56 -12.26 -10.67
N VAL A 621 2.57 -13.03 -11.07
CA VAL A 621 2.53 -14.50 -11.12
C VAL A 621 3.43 -15.02 -10.00
N ALA A 622 3.05 -16.13 -9.37
CA ALA A 622 3.94 -16.91 -8.52
C ALA A 622 4.19 -18.28 -9.15
N ALA A 623 5.39 -18.82 -8.95
CA ALA A 623 5.81 -20.10 -9.51
C ALA A 623 6.45 -20.97 -8.42
N ALA A 624 6.17 -22.27 -8.45
CA ALA A 624 6.76 -23.27 -7.57
C ALA A 624 6.80 -24.64 -8.28
N GLY A 625 7.35 -25.66 -7.61
CA GLY A 625 7.53 -27.00 -8.17
C GLY A 625 8.87 -27.13 -8.91
N SER A 626 8.87 -27.72 -10.09
CA SER A 626 10.07 -27.89 -10.93
C SER A 626 9.88 -27.21 -12.29
N SER A 627 10.97 -26.83 -12.97
CA SER A 627 10.90 -26.25 -14.33
C SER A 627 10.23 -27.17 -15.35
N ALA A 628 10.39 -28.50 -15.20
CA ALA A 628 9.71 -29.49 -16.03
C ALA A 628 8.19 -29.52 -15.80
N ALA A 629 7.74 -29.25 -14.57
CA ALA A 629 6.35 -29.38 -14.14
C ALA A 629 5.94 -28.23 -13.19
N PRO A 630 6.01 -26.96 -13.62
CA PRO A 630 5.78 -25.82 -12.75
C PRO A 630 4.31 -25.71 -12.40
N VAL A 631 4.09 -25.27 -11.17
CA VAL A 631 2.81 -24.79 -10.70
C VAL A 631 2.84 -23.27 -10.76
N LEU A 632 1.86 -22.68 -11.45
CA LEU A 632 1.72 -21.24 -11.58
C LEU A 632 0.46 -20.76 -10.87
N LEU A 633 0.59 -19.72 -10.07
CA LEU A 633 -0.50 -19.04 -9.38
C LEU A 633 -0.62 -17.61 -9.92
N GLY A 634 -1.84 -17.16 -10.17
CA GLY A 634 -2.12 -15.80 -10.61
C GLY A 634 -3.59 -15.46 -10.53
N ARG A 635 -3.98 -14.33 -11.13
CA ARG A 635 -5.39 -13.91 -11.24
C ARG A 635 -5.89 -13.98 -12.67
N THR A 636 -7.19 -14.24 -12.86
CA THR A 636 -7.88 -14.08 -14.15
C THR A 636 -8.12 -12.60 -14.44
N ALA A 637 -8.69 -12.26 -15.61
CA ALA A 637 -9.07 -10.89 -15.92
C ALA A 637 -10.13 -10.34 -14.94
N GLU A 638 -11.00 -11.20 -14.42
CA GLU A 638 -12.04 -10.86 -13.45
C GLU A 638 -11.52 -10.80 -12.00
N GLY A 639 -10.21 -10.99 -11.77
CA GLY A 639 -9.60 -10.96 -10.44
C GLY A 639 -9.74 -12.26 -9.64
N LEU A 640 -10.31 -13.32 -10.21
CA LEU A 640 -10.39 -14.62 -9.55
C LEU A 640 -9.02 -15.27 -9.47
N VAL A 641 -8.77 -16.00 -8.38
CA VAL A 641 -7.53 -16.78 -8.24
C VAL A 641 -7.56 -17.98 -9.20
N GLN A 642 -6.49 -18.16 -9.95
CA GLN A 642 -6.28 -19.31 -10.83
C GLN A 642 -4.94 -20.00 -10.56
N LEU A 643 -4.94 -21.31 -10.71
CA LEU A 643 -3.79 -22.19 -10.48
C LEU A 643 -3.62 -23.10 -11.69
N ARG A 644 -2.45 -23.06 -12.33
CA ARG A 644 -2.05 -24.02 -13.36
C ARG A 644 -1.11 -25.04 -12.74
N THR A 645 -1.41 -26.31 -12.95
CA THR A 645 -0.58 -27.45 -12.55
C THR A 645 -0.28 -28.31 -13.79
N PRO A 646 0.60 -29.31 -13.68
CA PRO A 646 0.74 -30.33 -14.73
C PRO A 646 -0.57 -31.06 -15.07
N GLY A 647 -1.48 -31.18 -14.10
CA GLY A 647 -2.78 -31.84 -14.26
C GLY A 647 -3.87 -30.97 -14.88
N GLY A 648 -3.68 -29.65 -14.99
CA GLY A 648 -4.68 -28.74 -15.58
C GLY A 648 -4.73 -27.35 -14.96
N LEU A 649 -5.70 -26.56 -15.43
CA LEU A 649 -6.01 -25.20 -14.96
C LEU A 649 -7.24 -25.21 -14.04
N PHE A 650 -7.10 -24.60 -12.88
CA PHE A 650 -8.16 -24.46 -11.88
C PHE A 650 -8.44 -22.98 -11.62
N VAL A 651 -9.72 -22.61 -11.46
CA VAL A 651 -10.13 -21.25 -11.10
C VAL A 651 -11.02 -21.32 -9.86
N ARG A 652 -10.65 -20.58 -8.83
CA ARG A 652 -11.40 -20.52 -7.58
C ARG A 652 -12.59 -19.57 -7.71
N ARG A 653 -13.79 -20.13 -7.90
CA ARG A 653 -15.04 -19.38 -8.12
C ARG A 653 -15.90 -19.18 -6.86
N ARG A 654 -15.52 -19.78 -5.73
CA ARG A 654 -16.30 -19.77 -4.48
C ARG A 654 -15.42 -19.40 -3.29
N GLY A 655 -16.04 -18.87 -2.25
CA GLY A 655 -15.39 -18.43 -1.02
C GLY A 655 -14.89 -16.98 -1.08
N PRO A 656 -14.22 -16.49 -0.02
CA PRO A 656 -13.73 -15.12 0.06
C PRO A 656 -12.77 -14.79 -1.08
N VAL A 657 -12.86 -13.59 -1.67
CA VAL A 657 -11.88 -13.13 -2.67
C VAL A 657 -10.49 -12.95 -2.03
N ALA A 658 -9.43 -12.94 -2.82
CA ALA A 658 -8.09 -12.65 -2.33
C ALA A 658 -7.82 -11.14 -2.36
N LEU A 659 -7.34 -10.58 -1.25
CA LEU A 659 -6.52 -9.37 -1.28
C LEU A 659 -5.25 -9.63 -2.12
N ASP A 660 -4.53 -8.56 -2.49
CA ASP A 660 -3.30 -8.72 -3.27
C ASP A 660 -2.25 -9.62 -2.61
N GLY A 661 -1.57 -10.41 -3.45
CA GLY A 661 -0.52 -11.33 -3.02
C GLY A 661 -1.01 -12.64 -2.40
N PRO A 662 -1.78 -13.49 -3.11
CA PRO A 662 -1.93 -14.88 -2.69
C PRO A 662 -0.57 -15.62 -2.76
N ALA A 663 -0.35 -16.54 -1.83
CA ALA A 663 0.88 -17.33 -1.71
C ALA A 663 0.68 -18.75 -2.23
N LEU A 664 1.69 -19.26 -2.94
CA LEU A 664 1.75 -20.63 -3.43
C LEU A 664 2.76 -21.41 -2.59
N HIS A 665 2.33 -22.56 -2.06
CA HIS A 665 3.19 -23.53 -1.39
C HIS A 665 3.03 -24.88 -2.09
N VAL A 666 4.14 -25.56 -2.38
CA VAL A 666 4.14 -26.93 -2.91
C VAL A 666 4.86 -27.80 -1.91
N GLY A 667 4.13 -28.75 -1.31
CA GLY A 667 4.67 -29.65 -0.31
C GLY A 667 5.55 -30.75 -0.91
N PRO A 668 6.19 -31.58 -0.06
CA PRO A 668 6.99 -32.74 -0.52
C PRO A 668 6.19 -33.77 -1.34
N ASP A 669 4.87 -33.82 -1.15
CA ASP A 669 3.95 -34.66 -1.93
C ASP A 669 3.67 -34.10 -3.35
N GLY A 670 4.26 -32.95 -3.68
CA GLY A 670 4.07 -32.25 -4.95
C GLY A 670 2.71 -31.57 -5.09
N ARG A 671 1.86 -31.59 -4.04
CA ARG A 671 0.52 -31.00 -4.12
C ARG A 671 0.57 -29.50 -3.84
N PRO A 672 -0.02 -28.68 -4.71
CA PRO A 672 -0.04 -27.24 -4.51
C PRO A 672 -1.12 -26.83 -3.51
N THR A 673 -0.76 -25.93 -2.61
CA THR A 673 -1.64 -25.26 -1.67
C THR A 673 -1.55 -23.75 -1.90
N VAL A 674 -2.69 -23.10 -2.04
CA VAL A 674 -2.80 -21.65 -2.14
C VAL A 674 -3.31 -21.09 -0.81
N VAL A 675 -2.66 -20.07 -0.28
CA VAL A 675 -3.10 -19.33 0.90
C VAL A 675 -3.24 -17.86 0.54
N ALA A 676 -4.35 -17.23 0.90
CA ALA A 676 -4.50 -15.78 0.70
C ALA A 676 -5.33 -15.16 1.82
N MET A 677 -5.17 -13.86 2.00
CA MET A 677 -6.00 -13.06 2.91
C MET A 677 -7.30 -12.66 2.23
N GLY A 678 -8.43 -12.82 2.92
CA GLY A 678 -9.71 -12.26 2.51
C GLY A 678 -9.89 -10.79 2.91
N PRO A 679 -10.89 -10.08 2.36
CA PRO A 679 -11.27 -8.75 2.82
C PRO A 679 -11.68 -8.68 4.29
N ASP A 680 -11.98 -9.82 4.91
CA ASP A 680 -12.23 -10.01 6.35
C ASP A 680 -10.96 -10.07 7.20
N ALA A 681 -9.78 -9.92 6.58
CA ALA A 681 -8.47 -10.09 7.22
C ALA A 681 -8.24 -11.50 7.81
N LEU A 682 -8.93 -12.51 7.27
CA LEU A 682 -8.69 -13.91 7.60
C LEU A 682 -7.98 -14.62 6.46
N PRO A 683 -6.97 -15.47 6.73
CA PRO A 683 -6.42 -16.32 5.71
C PRO A 683 -7.39 -17.45 5.37
N TRP A 684 -7.44 -17.82 4.10
CA TRP A 684 -8.10 -19.02 3.63
C TRP A 684 -7.13 -19.91 2.86
N ILE A 685 -7.42 -21.22 2.82
CA ILE A 685 -6.64 -22.23 2.10
C ILE A 685 -7.45 -22.74 0.89
N TRP A 686 -6.76 -23.03 -0.20
CA TRP A 686 -7.32 -23.72 -1.36
C TRP A 686 -6.35 -24.77 -1.91
N ARG A 687 -6.85 -26.01 -2.08
CA ARG A 687 -6.14 -27.17 -2.62
C ARG A 687 -7.04 -27.80 -3.70
N PRO A 688 -6.93 -27.35 -4.97
CA PRO A 688 -7.79 -27.82 -6.05
C PRO A 688 -7.56 -29.27 -6.47
#